data_AF-A0A1G2MTH7-F1
#
_entry.id   AF-A0A1G2MTH7-F1
#
_cell.length_a   1.000
_cell.length_b   1.000
_cell.length_c   1.000
_cell.angle_alpha   90.00
_cell.angle_beta   90.00
_cell.angle_gamma   90.00
#
_symmetry.space_group_name_H-M   'P 1'
#
loop_
_entity.id
_entity.type
_entity.pdbx_description
1 polymer ?
#
loop_
_entity_poly.entity_id
_entity_poly.type
_entity_poly.pdbx_seq_one_letter_code
_entity_poly.pdbx_strand_id
1 'polypeptide(L)'
;MKKTLFGLIILLLIGGAYYIYNSGLGLDEGVVYASDTTLPGDTVINSGERITLKDGATLTVEGNLNINGELECDNGPLNLVVLGSVSAGGQITCQGEGGLNIIAQNNITFSDDTEVVSDGSVQITSNASKIAKSEEAIEAIYNETGENSGEGTRIGPMIEGGTVGSGVSSAMPQSSQKSPIAFLGLVKIAAAQEESARDKEGNELPGVVISGTWTIGEGGAPPAGVEVGTPGKKVKKIILNFDFGDNGKVTLKNFHLVGPKGRAGESDEGTSCNAKGGDGEDAFRFRVQAKDITLDNFRLELGDGGEGGFAETSKDCDPGIARGGKGGEAGNFKMTAIGAIQINSFHIVPGRGGVGGAAIGNGRDGLNACPGTKGGDATATGGDGGKNKKELAVAGGVSGIGKVTIDTVVGGFGGDATASPGKGGDGSACKCNGGNGGKGTATAGKGGDASLSGIAGTSEGGDGGNASSFGAVGGVGGSCAVNQPKGGNGGKGGDAKSTFGKGGNAVTKGSDGEVKDETGGDGGNGGDGCGFGRGGKGGAGNPPGKNGADGKLICSDEKPKTAPDSGGSGVTPGKEVKSTGGSGDSTGDETGGETPKQPKFIQAIKYQNKYLPVSELIIEDEVGCGADHWHAARGVVTATDGTQVFDPGPQCGYGKVRDLPATQVEVP
;
A
#
# COMPACT_ATOMS: atom_id res chain seq x y z
N MET A 1 39.36 57.20 12.19
CA MET A 1 38.64 56.12 12.93
C MET A 1 38.16 54.96 12.05
N LYS A 2 37.74 55.15 10.78
CA LYS A 2 37.22 54.03 9.97
C LYS A 2 38.26 52.97 9.52
N LYS A 3 39.54 53.35 9.33
CA LYS A 3 40.59 52.40 8.90
C LYS A 3 41.07 51.47 10.01
N THR A 4 41.08 51.93 11.25
CA THR A 4 41.48 51.13 12.42
C THR A 4 40.44 50.09 12.80
N LEU A 5 39.14 50.40 12.64
CA LEU A 5 38.05 49.45 12.90
C LEU A 5 38.03 48.30 11.88
N PHE A 6 38.34 48.59 10.61
CA PHE A 6 38.36 47.57 9.55
C PHE A 6 39.51 46.58 9.72
N GLY A 7 40.69 47.05 10.15
CA GLY A 7 41.82 46.17 10.46
C GLY A 7 41.57 45.24 11.65
N LEU A 8 40.82 45.71 12.65
CA LEU A 8 40.49 44.93 13.85
C LEU A 8 39.44 43.85 13.57
N ILE A 9 38.48 44.13 12.68
CA ILE A 9 37.50 43.14 12.21
C ILE A 9 38.20 42.05 11.39
N ILE A 10 39.14 42.40 10.51
CA ILE A 10 39.90 41.41 9.73
C ILE A 10 40.77 40.54 10.64
N LEU A 11 41.41 41.12 11.66
CA LEU A 11 42.19 40.36 12.65
C LEU A 11 41.31 39.43 13.51
N LEU A 12 40.09 39.85 13.84
CA LEU A 12 39.13 38.99 14.55
C LEU A 12 38.57 37.87 13.65
N LEU A 13 38.38 38.12 12.36
CA LEU A 13 37.96 37.08 11.40
C LEU A 13 39.08 36.08 11.14
N ILE A 14 40.33 36.54 10.98
CA ILE A 14 41.49 35.65 10.81
C ILE A 14 41.79 34.90 12.10
N GLY A 15 41.71 35.57 13.26
CA GLY A 15 41.87 34.94 14.57
C GLY A 15 40.76 33.94 14.89
N GLY A 16 39.51 34.25 14.50
CA GLY A 16 38.36 33.36 14.61
C GLY A 16 38.49 32.14 13.69
N ALA A 17 38.90 32.33 12.44
CA ALA A 17 39.15 31.24 11.50
C ALA A 17 40.33 30.35 11.93
N TYR A 18 41.40 30.95 12.46
CA TYR A 18 42.56 30.21 13.00
C TYR A 18 42.21 29.46 14.28
N TYR A 19 41.38 30.06 15.15
CA TYR A 19 40.86 29.40 16.35
C TYR A 19 39.97 28.23 15.96
N ILE A 20 39.03 28.39 15.02
CA ILE A 20 38.17 27.30 14.52
C ILE A 20 39.00 26.17 13.88
N TYR A 21 40.04 26.51 13.11
CA TYR A 21 40.95 25.54 12.49
C TYR A 21 41.80 24.77 13.52
N ASN A 22 42.22 25.41 14.62
CA ASN A 22 43.04 24.77 15.66
C ASN A 22 42.24 24.21 16.86
N SER A 23 40.98 24.60 17.06
CA SER A 23 40.15 24.19 18.20
C SER A 23 39.47 22.83 17.98
N GLY A 24 39.79 22.11 16.91
CA GLY A 24 39.16 20.82 16.61
C GLY A 24 37.68 20.91 16.23
N LEU A 25 37.18 22.10 15.85
CA LEU A 25 35.89 22.25 15.16
C LEU A 25 36.08 21.95 13.66
N GLY A 26 36.86 20.90 13.36
CA GLY A 26 36.92 20.33 12.03
C GLY A 26 35.54 19.73 11.74
N LEU A 27 34.99 20.06 10.58
CA LEU A 27 33.93 19.25 10.00
C LEU A 27 34.54 17.85 9.85
N ASP A 28 34.04 16.87 10.60
CA ASP A 28 34.56 15.51 10.68
C ASP A 28 34.72 14.89 9.28
N GLU A 29 35.96 14.83 8.78
CA GLU A 29 36.29 13.94 7.67
C GLU A 29 36.32 12.52 8.23
N GLY A 30 35.16 11.87 8.26
CA GLY A 30 35.04 10.45 8.58
C GLY A 30 36.00 9.60 7.73
N VAL A 31 36.48 8.49 8.29
CA VAL A 31 37.39 7.57 7.58
C VAL A 31 36.57 6.79 6.55
N VAL A 32 36.96 6.88 5.28
CA VAL A 32 36.26 6.20 4.18
C VAL A 32 37.09 5.02 3.67
N TYR A 33 36.49 3.83 3.63
CA TYR A 33 37.06 2.64 2.99
C TYR A 33 36.26 2.27 1.74
N ALA A 34 36.85 2.46 0.56
CA ALA A 34 36.25 2.13 -0.74
C ALA A 34 36.73 0.80 -1.34
N SER A 35 37.51 0.03 -0.58
CA SER A 35 37.98 -1.31 -0.94
C SER A 35 38.13 -2.15 0.31
N ASP A 36 38.11 -3.48 0.14
CA ASP A 36 38.35 -4.42 1.24
C ASP A 36 39.60 -4.01 2.04
N THR A 37 39.44 -3.88 3.35
CA THR A 37 40.47 -3.35 4.24
C THR A 37 40.56 -4.23 5.48
N THR A 38 41.79 -4.54 5.89
CA THR A 38 42.08 -5.26 7.13
C THR A 38 42.75 -4.33 8.14
N LEU A 39 42.16 -4.21 9.32
CA LEU A 39 42.72 -3.49 10.46
C LEU A 39 43.38 -4.48 11.42
N PRO A 40 44.69 -4.33 11.69
CA PRO A 40 45.39 -5.21 12.61
C PRO A 40 45.02 -4.89 14.06
N GLY A 41 44.77 -5.93 14.86
CA GLY A 41 44.47 -5.80 16.28
C GLY A 41 43.12 -5.17 16.60
N ASP A 42 42.99 -4.64 17.82
CA ASP A 42 41.76 -4.06 18.34
C ASP A 42 41.48 -2.68 17.72
N THR A 43 40.23 -2.44 17.35
CA THR A 43 39.76 -1.19 16.73
C THR A 43 38.64 -0.57 17.58
N VAL A 44 38.69 0.75 17.74
CA VAL A 44 37.65 1.52 18.42
C VAL A 44 37.23 2.67 17.51
N ILE A 45 35.92 2.82 17.31
CA ILE A 45 35.29 4.00 16.70
C ILE A 45 34.75 4.82 17.87
N ASN A 46 35.41 5.92 18.22
CA ASN A 46 35.01 6.74 19.37
C ASN A 46 33.78 7.59 19.05
N SER A 47 33.10 8.08 20.09
CA SER A 47 32.01 9.05 19.90
C SER A 47 32.53 10.29 19.16
N GLY A 48 31.80 10.72 18.12
CA GLY A 48 32.22 11.78 17.20
C GLY A 48 33.08 11.30 16.03
N GLU A 49 33.59 10.06 16.06
CA GLU A 49 34.26 9.47 14.89
C GLU A 49 33.26 8.74 14.00
N ARG A 50 33.52 8.78 12.69
CA ARG A 50 32.74 8.10 11.66
C ARG A 50 33.63 7.24 10.78
N ILE A 51 33.19 6.03 10.49
CA ILE A 51 33.74 5.17 9.43
C ILE A 51 32.67 4.93 8.38
N THR A 52 32.97 5.14 7.10
CA THR A 52 32.06 4.86 5.98
C THR A 52 32.66 3.79 5.06
N LEU A 53 31.92 2.70 4.82
CA LEU A 53 32.27 1.68 3.84
C LEU A 53 31.58 1.96 2.50
N LYS A 54 32.35 2.11 1.42
CA LYS A 54 31.81 2.39 0.09
C LYS A 54 31.81 1.17 -0.81
N ASP A 55 30.87 1.13 -1.75
CA ASP A 55 30.84 0.18 -2.87
C ASP A 55 30.83 -1.30 -2.42
N GLY A 56 30.26 -1.57 -1.24
CA GLY A 56 30.20 -2.92 -0.66
C GLY A 56 31.51 -3.43 -0.07
N ALA A 57 32.50 -2.56 0.17
CA ALA A 57 33.79 -2.93 0.75
C ALA A 57 33.65 -3.70 2.08
N THR A 58 34.51 -4.69 2.27
CA THR A 58 34.59 -5.47 3.51
C THR A 58 35.62 -4.90 4.46
N LEU A 59 35.20 -4.55 5.67
CA LEU A 59 36.11 -4.23 6.77
C LEU A 59 36.39 -5.49 7.59
N THR A 60 37.65 -5.90 7.66
CA THR A 60 38.10 -7.01 8.51
C THR A 60 38.88 -6.46 9.69
N VAL A 61 38.49 -6.81 10.92
CA VAL A 61 39.20 -6.45 12.15
C VAL A 61 39.80 -7.72 12.76
N GLU A 62 41.12 -7.77 12.88
CA GLU A 62 41.81 -8.96 13.41
C GLU A 62 41.66 -9.13 14.92
N GLY A 63 41.38 -8.05 15.66
CA GLY A 63 41.08 -8.05 17.09
C GLY A 63 39.61 -7.77 17.39
N ASN A 64 39.37 -7.14 18.53
CA ASN A 64 38.04 -6.67 18.95
C ASN A 64 37.63 -5.39 18.23
N LEU A 65 36.34 -5.19 18.04
CA LEU A 65 35.77 -3.94 17.52
C LEU A 65 34.81 -3.31 18.53
N ASN A 66 35.06 -2.06 18.89
CA ASN A 66 34.16 -1.25 19.72
C ASN A 66 33.61 -0.04 18.94
N ILE A 67 32.30 0.04 18.75
CA ILE A 67 31.61 1.07 17.97
C ILE A 67 30.86 1.99 18.93
N ASN A 68 31.48 3.10 19.34
CA ASN A 68 30.85 4.17 20.13
C ASN A 68 30.50 5.41 19.30
N GLY A 69 31.05 5.52 18.09
CA GLY A 69 30.73 6.54 17.09
C GLY A 69 29.78 6.01 16.02
N GLU A 70 30.03 6.40 14.77
CA GLU A 70 29.18 6.07 13.61
C GLU A 70 29.89 5.11 12.66
N LEU A 71 29.19 4.05 12.24
CA LEU A 71 29.62 3.13 11.20
C LEU A 71 28.58 3.13 10.07
N GLU A 72 28.96 3.64 8.90
CA GLU A 72 28.07 3.90 7.77
C GLU A 72 28.41 3.04 6.55
N CYS A 73 27.43 2.87 5.65
CA CYS A 73 27.67 2.40 4.29
C CYS A 73 27.24 3.45 3.26
N ASP A 74 27.84 3.41 2.07
CA ASP A 74 27.49 4.26 0.93
C ASP A 74 27.63 3.46 -0.38
N ASN A 75 26.54 3.33 -1.13
CA ASN A 75 26.45 2.57 -2.40
C ASN A 75 26.84 1.08 -2.29
N GLY A 76 26.27 0.35 -1.33
CA GLY A 76 26.49 -1.09 -1.22
C GLY A 76 26.33 -1.61 0.22
N PRO A 77 26.36 -2.94 0.43
CA PRO A 77 26.17 -3.50 1.77
C PRO A 77 27.33 -3.20 2.71
N LEU A 78 27.01 -3.02 3.99
CA LEU A 78 28.00 -2.92 5.04
C LEU A 78 28.49 -4.32 5.40
N ASN A 79 29.70 -4.67 4.96
CA ASN A 79 30.31 -5.96 5.22
C ASN A 79 31.38 -5.84 6.31
N LEU A 80 31.12 -6.47 7.46
CA LEU A 80 32.01 -6.44 8.62
C LEU A 80 32.40 -7.85 9.04
N VAL A 81 33.71 -8.11 9.14
CA VAL A 81 34.28 -9.37 9.64
C VAL A 81 35.18 -9.08 10.83
N VAL A 82 34.85 -9.61 12.00
CA VAL A 82 35.60 -9.38 13.24
C VAL A 82 36.06 -10.73 13.78
N LEU A 83 37.38 -10.92 13.89
CA LEU A 83 37.96 -12.15 14.44
C LEU A 83 37.88 -12.17 15.98
N GLY A 84 37.79 -11.00 16.61
CA GLY A 84 37.53 -10.82 18.04
C GLY A 84 36.05 -10.69 18.39
N SER A 85 35.78 -9.93 19.46
CA SER A 85 34.42 -9.58 19.91
C SER A 85 33.95 -8.26 19.30
N VAL A 86 32.65 -8.10 19.12
CA VAL A 86 32.01 -6.85 18.71
C VAL A 86 31.23 -6.26 19.88
N SER A 87 31.47 -4.99 20.17
CA SER A 87 30.69 -4.18 21.09
C SER A 87 30.20 -2.95 20.35
N ALA A 88 28.90 -2.68 20.37
CA ALA A 88 28.31 -1.49 19.78
C ALA A 88 27.51 -0.74 20.85
N GLY A 89 27.74 0.57 20.90
CA GLY A 89 27.03 1.55 21.71
C GLY A 89 26.72 2.87 20.97
N GLY A 90 27.23 3.04 19.75
CA GLY A 90 26.92 4.14 18.85
C GLY A 90 25.92 3.75 17.77
N GLN A 91 26.04 4.37 16.59
CA GLN A 91 25.11 4.23 15.47
C GLN A 91 25.72 3.38 14.35
N ILE A 92 24.91 2.49 13.77
CA ILE A 92 25.26 1.74 12.56
C ILE A 92 24.19 2.00 11.51
N THR A 93 24.56 2.67 10.42
CA THR A 93 23.63 3.12 9.39
C THR A 93 24.04 2.56 8.04
N CYS A 94 23.11 1.92 7.34
CA CYS A 94 23.35 1.50 5.96
C CYS A 94 22.15 1.82 5.09
N GLN A 95 22.29 2.83 4.24
CA GLN A 95 21.27 3.32 3.33
C GLN A 95 21.90 3.39 1.93
N GLY A 96 21.23 2.85 0.92
CA GLY A 96 21.73 2.81 -0.45
C GLY A 96 22.15 1.40 -0.89
N GLU A 97 21.20 0.68 -1.47
CA GLU A 97 21.36 -0.63 -2.15
C GLU A 97 22.32 -1.60 -1.42
N GLY A 98 22.07 -1.85 -0.12
CA GLY A 98 22.98 -2.67 0.68
C GLY A 98 22.43 -3.04 2.04
N GLY A 99 22.37 -4.33 2.33
CA GLY A 99 22.08 -4.82 3.68
C GLY A 99 23.27 -4.64 4.65
N LEU A 100 23.09 -5.10 5.88
CA LEU A 100 24.16 -5.19 6.89
C LEU A 100 24.58 -6.65 7.07
N ASN A 101 25.86 -6.96 6.93
CA ASN A 101 26.42 -8.28 7.21
C ASN A 101 27.50 -8.18 8.27
N ILE A 102 27.25 -8.72 9.46
CA ILE A 102 28.22 -8.75 10.57
C ILE A 102 28.58 -10.20 10.89
N ILE A 103 29.86 -10.52 10.74
CA ILE A 103 30.44 -11.81 11.12
C ILE A 103 31.38 -11.57 12.30
N ALA A 104 31.11 -12.16 13.46
CA ALA A 104 31.99 -12.05 14.62
C ALA A 104 32.26 -13.43 15.24
N GLN A 105 33.54 -13.78 15.42
CA GLN A 105 33.90 -15.12 15.89
C GLN A 105 33.67 -15.32 17.40
N ASN A 106 33.71 -14.24 18.18
CA ASN A 106 33.51 -14.27 19.64
C ASN A 106 32.20 -13.56 20.05
N ASN A 107 32.20 -12.88 21.19
CA ASN A 107 31.01 -12.26 21.76
C ASN A 107 30.53 -11.09 20.90
N ILE A 108 29.21 -10.92 20.83
CA ILE A 108 28.56 -9.78 20.18
C ILE A 108 27.68 -9.09 21.20
N THR A 109 27.84 -7.78 21.37
CA THR A 109 27.02 -6.99 22.28
C THR A 109 26.60 -5.70 21.61
N PHE A 110 25.29 -5.51 21.48
CA PHE A 110 24.67 -4.23 21.17
C PHE A 110 24.02 -3.71 22.46
N SER A 111 24.42 -2.53 22.88
CA SER A 111 23.92 -1.90 24.11
C SER A 111 22.51 -1.32 23.91
N ASP A 112 21.87 -0.91 25.02
CA ASP A 112 20.54 -0.28 24.98
C ASP A 112 20.54 1.05 24.21
N ASP A 113 21.69 1.72 24.11
CA ASP A 113 21.86 2.99 23.40
C ASP A 113 22.18 2.81 21.91
N THR A 114 22.31 1.56 21.44
CA THR A 114 22.65 1.29 20.05
C THR A 114 21.46 1.52 19.12
N GLU A 115 21.73 2.26 18.05
CA GLU A 115 20.80 2.47 16.94
C GLU A 115 21.33 1.76 15.70
N VAL A 116 20.49 0.93 15.08
CA VAL A 116 20.79 0.30 13.79
C VAL A 116 19.73 0.70 12.77
N VAL A 117 20.18 1.31 11.67
CA VAL A 117 19.32 1.72 10.56
C VAL A 117 19.78 1.01 9.30
N SER A 118 18.89 0.32 8.61
CA SER A 118 19.21 -0.37 7.36
C SER A 118 18.05 -0.35 6.38
N ASP A 119 18.26 -0.08 5.09
CA ASP A 119 17.23 -0.20 4.04
C ASP A 119 17.21 -1.59 3.35
N GLY A 120 18.02 -2.53 3.84
CA GLY A 120 18.22 -3.87 3.28
C GLY A 120 18.11 -4.99 4.33
N SER A 121 18.49 -6.20 3.91
CA SER A 121 18.54 -7.35 4.83
C SER A 121 19.67 -7.18 5.84
N VAL A 122 19.45 -7.58 7.09
CA VAL A 122 20.48 -7.58 8.13
C VAL A 122 20.79 -9.02 8.52
N GLN A 123 22.07 -9.39 8.47
CA GLN A 123 22.55 -10.72 8.76
C GLN A 123 23.67 -10.67 9.77
N ILE A 124 23.51 -11.40 10.87
CA ILE A 124 24.50 -11.47 11.94
C ILE A 124 24.78 -12.93 12.24
N THR A 125 26.07 -13.28 12.26
CA THR A 125 26.48 -14.67 12.44
C THR A 125 27.87 -14.78 13.04
N SER A 126 28.19 -15.96 13.55
CA SER A 126 29.56 -16.34 13.90
C SER A 126 30.36 -16.96 12.76
N ASN A 127 29.72 -17.26 11.63
CA ASN A 127 30.37 -17.92 10.50
C ASN A 127 29.96 -17.32 9.15
N ALA A 128 30.95 -16.85 8.39
CA ALA A 128 30.75 -16.27 7.06
C ALA A 128 29.98 -17.17 6.07
N SER A 129 30.00 -18.51 6.25
CA SER A 129 29.25 -19.44 5.39
C SER A 129 27.73 -19.36 5.58
N LYS A 130 27.26 -18.73 6.66
CA LYS A 130 25.83 -18.58 6.99
C LYS A 130 25.22 -17.29 6.47
N ILE A 131 26.03 -16.40 5.92
CA ILE A 131 25.55 -15.19 5.23
C ILE A 131 24.99 -15.60 3.87
N ALA A 132 23.74 -15.29 3.61
CA ALA A 132 23.15 -15.36 2.28
C ALA A 132 23.69 -14.21 1.42
N LYS A 133 24.45 -14.56 0.38
CA LYS A 133 25.11 -13.58 -0.50
C LYS A 133 24.35 -13.31 -1.80
N SER A 134 23.40 -14.17 -2.17
CA SER A 134 22.59 -14.01 -3.37
C SER A 134 21.12 -13.75 -3.02
N GLU A 135 20.40 -13.16 -3.95
CA GLU A 135 18.96 -12.89 -3.81
C GLU A 135 18.17 -14.18 -3.62
N GLU A 136 18.52 -15.25 -4.34
CA GLU A 136 17.87 -16.56 -4.25
C GLU A 136 18.09 -17.21 -2.87
N ALA A 137 19.29 -17.02 -2.28
CA ALA A 137 19.57 -17.50 -0.93
C ALA A 137 18.78 -16.72 0.11
N ILE A 138 18.68 -15.39 -0.04
CA ILE A 138 17.85 -14.54 0.83
C ILE A 138 16.38 -14.97 0.70
N GLU A 139 15.88 -15.18 -0.52
CA GLU A 139 14.52 -15.63 -0.77
C GLU A 139 14.26 -17.02 -0.18
N ALA A 140 15.22 -17.95 -0.26
CA ALA A 140 15.09 -19.26 0.35
C ALA A 140 14.95 -19.18 1.88
N ILE A 141 15.79 -18.39 2.56
CA ILE A 141 15.69 -18.20 4.01
C ILE A 141 14.40 -17.44 4.36
N TYR A 142 14.05 -16.43 3.56
CA TYR A 142 12.79 -15.70 3.70
C TYR A 142 11.63 -16.69 3.68
N ASN A 143 11.48 -17.48 2.61
CA ASN A 143 10.41 -18.45 2.44
C ASN A 143 10.37 -19.48 3.57
N GLU A 144 11.52 -20.08 3.90
CA GLU A 144 11.67 -21.04 5.01
C GLU A 144 11.26 -20.45 6.36
N THR A 145 11.51 -19.16 6.60
CA THR A 145 11.11 -18.47 7.84
C THR A 145 9.60 -18.45 8.03
N GLY A 146 8.81 -18.50 6.95
CA GLY A 146 7.34 -18.55 7.02
C GLY A 146 6.75 -19.96 7.03
N GLU A 147 7.57 -21.01 7.06
CA GLU A 147 7.12 -22.40 7.07
C GLU A 147 7.26 -23.04 8.46
N ASN A 148 6.37 -23.99 8.78
CA ASN A 148 6.43 -24.78 10.03
C ASN A 148 7.58 -25.81 10.04
N SER A 149 8.75 -25.44 9.57
CA SER A 149 9.88 -26.31 9.30
C SER A 149 11.00 -26.12 10.34
N GLY A 150 11.86 -27.14 10.44
CA GLY A 150 12.97 -27.20 11.39
C GLY A 150 12.74 -28.14 12.56
N GLU A 151 13.84 -28.68 13.08
CA GLU A 151 13.88 -29.54 14.27
C GLU A 151 14.18 -28.72 15.53
N GLY A 152 13.83 -29.25 16.70
CA GLY A 152 14.17 -28.65 17.99
C GLY A 152 13.09 -27.75 18.61
N THR A 153 13.52 -26.93 19.57
CA THR A 153 12.66 -25.96 20.26
C THR A 153 12.40 -24.77 19.35
N ARG A 154 11.14 -24.33 19.22
CA ARG A 154 10.77 -23.27 18.28
C ARG A 154 9.63 -22.41 18.80
N ILE A 155 9.69 -21.12 18.48
CA ILE A 155 8.56 -20.18 18.52
C ILE A 155 8.42 -19.51 17.15
N GLY A 156 7.20 -19.50 16.62
CA GLY A 156 6.93 -19.13 15.23
C GLY A 156 7.21 -20.26 14.23
N PRO A 157 6.93 -20.07 12.93
CA PRO A 157 6.25 -18.89 12.41
C PRO A 157 4.81 -18.79 12.82
N MET A 158 4.26 -17.61 12.63
CA MET A 158 2.84 -17.38 12.81
C MET A 158 2.10 -17.82 11.55
N ILE A 159 1.53 -19.02 11.56
CA ILE A 159 0.93 -19.66 10.39
C ILE A 159 -0.34 -20.45 10.75
N GLU A 160 -1.34 -20.44 9.87
CA GLU A 160 -2.60 -21.17 10.06
C GLU A 160 -2.38 -22.69 10.23
N GLY A 161 -2.94 -23.28 11.28
CA GLY A 161 -2.77 -24.69 11.66
C GLY A 161 -1.53 -24.97 12.53
N GLY A 162 -0.84 -23.95 13.04
CA GLY A 162 0.30 -24.10 13.94
C GLY A 162 -0.10 -24.73 15.28
N THR A 163 0.46 -25.89 15.62
CA THR A 163 0.16 -26.54 16.90
C THR A 163 1.06 -26.03 18.02
N VAL A 164 0.48 -25.79 19.21
CA VAL A 164 1.24 -25.68 20.46
C VAL A 164 1.53 -27.09 20.94
N GLY A 165 2.78 -27.54 20.82
CA GLY A 165 3.18 -28.91 21.14
C GLY A 165 3.05 -29.25 22.64
N SER A 166 2.83 -30.53 22.95
CA SER A 166 2.57 -31.05 24.32
C SER A 166 3.71 -30.89 25.34
N GLY A 167 4.80 -30.19 25.02
CA GLY A 167 5.94 -29.91 25.90
C GLY A 167 5.93 -28.50 26.52
N VAL A 168 4.93 -27.67 26.20
CA VAL A 168 4.86 -26.29 26.67
C VAL A 168 4.36 -26.24 28.11
N SER A 169 5.25 -25.85 29.03
CA SER A 169 4.90 -25.60 30.43
C SER A 169 4.06 -24.33 30.55
N SER A 170 2.74 -24.49 30.49
CA SER A 170 1.78 -23.46 30.87
C SER A 170 1.67 -23.41 32.40
N ALA A 171 2.66 -22.81 33.07
CA ALA A 171 2.53 -22.51 34.48
C ALA A 171 1.52 -21.35 34.65
N MET A 172 0.24 -21.67 34.71
CA MET A 172 -0.78 -20.77 35.27
C MET A 172 -0.38 -20.46 36.73
N PRO A 173 -0.54 -19.22 37.22
CA PRO A 173 -0.32 -18.91 38.63
C PRO A 173 -1.44 -19.58 39.44
N GLN A 174 -1.20 -20.78 39.96
CA GLN A 174 -2.07 -21.39 40.95
C GLN A 174 -2.05 -20.54 42.21
N SER A 175 -3.25 -20.13 42.61
CA SER A 175 -3.55 -19.43 43.84
C SER A 175 -2.84 -20.04 45.05
N SER A 176 -2.22 -19.16 45.82
CA SER A 176 -1.64 -19.37 47.13
C SER A 176 -2.44 -20.32 48.04
N GLN A 177 -1.99 -21.57 48.16
CA GLN A 177 -2.22 -22.37 49.36
C GLN A 177 -1.02 -22.21 50.30
N LYS A 178 -1.26 -21.41 51.35
CA LYS A 178 -0.41 -21.38 52.53
C LYS A 178 -0.32 -22.78 53.13
N SER A 179 0.89 -23.26 53.40
CA SER A 179 1.15 -23.98 54.65
C SER A 179 2.58 -23.74 55.13
N PRO A 180 2.79 -23.67 56.47
CA PRO A 180 4.02 -23.17 57.06
C PRO A 180 4.89 -24.34 57.54
N ILE A 181 6.13 -24.43 57.07
CA ILE A 181 7.17 -25.12 57.84
C ILE A 181 8.44 -24.27 57.78
N ALA A 182 8.75 -23.66 58.91
CA ALA A 182 10.06 -23.12 59.21
C ALA A 182 11.03 -24.28 59.47
N PHE A 183 12.20 -24.26 58.84
CA PHE A 183 13.40 -24.82 59.45
C PHE A 183 14.65 -24.11 58.95
N LEU A 184 15.53 -23.81 59.90
CA LEU A 184 16.76 -23.03 59.80
C LEU A 184 17.79 -23.65 58.85
N GLY A 185 18.59 -22.79 58.19
CA GLY A 185 19.82 -23.23 57.53
C GLY A 185 20.51 -22.11 56.74
N LEU A 186 21.47 -21.46 57.38
CA LEU A 186 22.48 -20.59 56.75
C LEU A 186 23.12 -21.27 55.54
N VAL A 187 22.82 -20.81 54.33
CA VAL A 187 23.68 -21.02 53.15
C VAL A 187 24.06 -19.64 52.62
N LYS A 188 25.36 -19.34 52.71
CA LYS A 188 25.94 -18.18 52.03
C LYS A 188 25.66 -18.34 50.54
N ILE A 189 24.86 -17.44 49.98
CA ILE A 189 24.75 -17.28 48.52
C ILE A 189 26.11 -16.75 48.07
N ALA A 190 26.99 -17.64 47.64
CA ALA A 190 28.06 -17.26 46.75
C ALA A 190 27.38 -16.77 45.48
N ALA A 191 27.67 -15.52 45.08
CA ALA A 191 27.38 -15.07 43.74
C ALA A 191 28.13 -16.02 42.79
N ALA A 192 27.41 -16.98 42.21
CA ALA A 192 27.93 -17.79 41.14
C ALA A 192 28.18 -16.82 39.98
N GLN A 193 29.46 -16.48 39.74
CA GLN A 193 29.86 -16.01 38.43
C GLN A 193 29.35 -17.05 37.44
N GLU A 194 28.52 -16.63 36.48
CA GLU A 194 28.14 -17.49 35.37
C GLU A 194 29.43 -17.93 34.68
N GLU A 195 29.83 -19.19 34.88
CA GLU A 195 30.88 -19.78 34.05
C GLU A 195 30.36 -19.76 32.61
N SER A 196 31.13 -19.11 31.74
CA SER A 196 30.94 -19.12 30.29
C SER A 196 30.70 -20.57 29.85
N ALA A 197 29.52 -20.85 29.31
CA ALA A 197 29.19 -22.18 28.83
C ALA A 197 30.18 -22.58 27.74
N ARG A 198 30.63 -23.84 27.72
CA ARG A 198 31.60 -24.35 26.75
C ARG A 198 30.96 -25.36 25.80
N ASP A 199 31.49 -25.48 24.58
CA ASP A 199 31.14 -26.55 23.64
C ASP A 199 31.69 -27.92 24.10
N LYS A 200 31.48 -28.99 23.31
CA LYS A 200 31.95 -30.35 23.66
C LYS A 200 33.47 -30.46 23.66
N GLU A 201 34.14 -29.52 23.00
CA GLU A 201 35.57 -29.40 22.83
C GLU A 201 36.20 -28.47 23.90
N GLY A 202 35.39 -27.81 24.73
CA GLY A 202 35.83 -26.95 25.83
C GLY A 202 36.01 -25.47 25.48
N ASN A 203 35.62 -25.03 24.27
CA ASN A 203 35.68 -23.62 23.86
C ASN A 203 34.50 -22.85 24.44
N GLU A 204 34.70 -21.60 24.88
CA GLU A 204 33.60 -20.76 25.35
C GLU A 204 32.62 -20.48 24.21
N LEU A 205 31.34 -20.71 24.48
CA LEU A 205 30.27 -20.40 23.55
C LEU A 205 30.13 -18.87 23.46
N PRO A 206 30.13 -18.28 22.25
CA PRO A 206 29.96 -16.86 22.11
C PRO A 206 28.60 -16.42 22.68
N GLY A 207 28.66 -15.46 23.59
CA GLY A 207 27.51 -14.76 24.13
C GLY A 207 27.10 -13.64 23.17
N VAL A 208 25.84 -13.66 22.77
CA VAL A 208 25.24 -12.63 21.91
C VAL A 208 24.17 -11.91 22.71
N VAL A 209 24.34 -10.61 22.90
CA VAL A 209 23.34 -9.73 23.50
C VAL A 209 22.99 -8.66 22.47
N ILE A 210 21.71 -8.61 22.08
CA ILE A 210 21.20 -7.61 21.14
C ILE A 210 20.17 -6.78 21.88
N SER A 211 20.40 -5.47 21.90
CA SER A 211 19.59 -4.47 22.59
C SER A 211 19.46 -3.20 21.77
N GLY A 212 18.67 -2.24 22.26
CA GLY A 212 18.49 -0.93 21.64
C GLY A 212 17.34 -0.91 20.63
N THR A 213 17.35 0.08 19.74
CA THR A 213 16.28 0.29 18.75
C THR A 213 16.81 0.11 17.34
N TRP A 214 16.22 -0.82 16.59
CA TRP A 214 16.63 -1.14 15.24
C TRP A 214 15.47 -0.84 14.30
N THR A 215 15.73 -0.01 13.29
CA THR A 215 14.74 0.40 12.30
C THR A 215 15.19 -0.05 10.92
N ILE A 216 14.42 -0.92 10.30
CA ILE A 216 14.75 -1.53 9.02
C ILE A 216 13.73 -1.08 7.97
N GLY A 217 14.22 -0.46 6.89
CA GLY A 217 13.44 0.16 5.83
C GLY A 217 12.34 1.11 6.33
N GLU A 218 11.44 1.49 5.43
CA GLU A 218 10.23 2.24 5.78
C GLU A 218 9.17 1.29 6.35
N GLY A 219 8.92 1.35 7.66
CA GLY A 219 7.85 0.62 8.33
C GLY A 219 7.55 1.19 9.71
N GLY A 220 6.26 1.39 10.01
CA GLY A 220 5.82 2.08 11.24
C GLY A 220 6.17 3.57 11.25
N ALA A 221 5.54 4.36 12.13
CA ALA A 221 6.10 5.67 12.45
C ALA A 221 7.35 5.41 13.29
N PRO A 222 8.57 5.68 12.76
CA PRO A 222 9.77 5.53 13.58
C PRO A 222 9.64 6.41 14.83
N PRO A 223 10.39 6.11 15.91
CA PRO A 223 10.59 7.09 16.98
C PRO A 223 10.91 8.46 16.35
N ALA A 224 10.26 9.53 16.83
CA ALA A 224 10.29 10.83 16.18
C ALA A 224 11.73 11.26 15.87
N GLY A 225 12.05 11.47 14.58
CA GLY A 225 13.35 11.98 14.12
C GLY A 225 14.24 11.00 13.35
N VAL A 226 13.84 9.73 13.15
CA VAL A 226 14.61 8.77 12.32
C VAL A 226 14.00 8.68 10.92
N GLU A 227 14.76 9.01 9.88
CA GLU A 227 14.37 8.85 8.47
C GLU A 227 15.07 7.60 7.91
N VAL A 228 14.30 6.64 7.43
CA VAL A 228 14.82 5.41 6.81
C VAL A 228 14.36 5.38 5.36
N GLY A 229 15.27 5.12 4.43
CA GLY A 229 14.93 5.07 3.01
C GLY A 229 14.07 3.86 2.64
N THR A 230 13.22 4.02 1.63
CA THR A 230 12.56 2.88 0.97
C THR A 230 13.62 1.94 0.39
N PRO A 231 13.54 0.62 0.63
CA PRO A 231 14.43 -0.35 0.01
C PRO A 231 14.48 -0.20 -1.53
N GLY A 232 15.68 -0.20 -2.11
CA GLY A 232 15.86 -0.05 -3.55
C GLY A 232 15.10 -1.12 -4.36
N LYS A 233 14.69 -0.80 -5.59
CA LYS A 233 13.85 -1.71 -6.43
C LYS A 233 14.44 -3.11 -6.64
N LYS A 234 15.76 -3.27 -6.54
CA LYS A 234 16.47 -4.57 -6.65
C LYS A 234 16.31 -5.47 -5.42
N VAL A 235 15.98 -4.92 -4.25
CA VAL A 235 15.80 -5.69 -3.01
C VAL A 235 14.38 -6.25 -2.98
N LYS A 236 14.18 -7.50 -3.38
CA LYS A 236 12.84 -8.12 -3.40
C LYS A 236 12.36 -8.65 -2.07
N LYS A 237 13.27 -9.05 -1.18
CA LYS A 237 12.95 -9.63 0.14
C LYS A 237 13.89 -9.08 1.19
N ILE A 238 13.33 -8.72 2.34
CA ILE A 238 14.08 -8.24 3.49
C ILE A 238 13.95 -9.28 4.60
N ILE A 239 15.11 -9.74 5.06
CA ILE A 239 15.23 -10.63 6.20
C ILE A 239 16.19 -10.06 7.23
N LEU A 240 15.81 -10.16 8.49
CA LEU A 240 16.72 -10.04 9.62
C LEU A 240 17.09 -11.45 10.07
N ASN A 241 18.29 -11.92 9.73
CA ASN A 241 18.75 -13.28 9.99
C ASN A 241 19.90 -13.31 11.00
N PHE A 242 19.59 -13.72 12.22
CA PHE A 242 20.58 -13.94 13.27
C PHE A 242 20.86 -15.43 13.39
N ASP A 243 21.97 -15.89 12.79
CA ASP A 243 22.31 -17.32 12.70
C ASP A 243 23.62 -17.64 13.42
N PHE A 244 23.51 -18.04 14.68
CA PHE A 244 24.63 -18.49 15.50
C PHE A 244 24.71 -20.02 15.61
N GLY A 245 23.72 -20.72 15.06
CA GLY A 245 23.62 -22.18 15.05
C GLY A 245 23.74 -22.80 16.44
N ASP A 246 24.27 -24.01 16.48
CA ASP A 246 24.18 -24.92 17.63
C ASP A 246 25.03 -24.51 18.84
N ASN A 247 25.87 -23.48 18.67
CA ASN A 247 26.88 -23.06 19.64
C ASN A 247 26.70 -21.62 20.13
N GLY A 248 25.65 -20.90 19.72
CA GLY A 248 25.40 -19.53 20.17
C GLY A 248 24.40 -19.43 21.33
N LYS A 249 24.62 -18.52 22.27
CA LYS A 249 23.60 -18.10 23.24
C LYS A 249 23.14 -16.68 22.90
N VAL A 250 21.88 -16.53 22.52
CA VAL A 250 21.32 -15.23 22.13
C VAL A 250 20.39 -14.70 23.22
N THR A 251 20.62 -13.45 23.61
CA THR A 251 19.71 -12.68 24.46
C THR A 251 19.25 -11.47 23.69
N LEU A 252 17.95 -11.36 23.42
CA LEU A 252 17.31 -10.15 22.91
C LEU A 252 16.78 -9.39 24.13
N LYS A 253 17.48 -8.33 24.53
CA LYS A 253 17.24 -7.61 25.78
C LYS A 253 16.89 -6.15 25.50
N ASN A 254 15.84 -5.60 26.10
CA ASN A 254 15.46 -4.19 25.89
C ASN A 254 15.46 -3.80 24.41
N PHE A 255 15.00 -4.74 23.58
CA PHE A 255 15.20 -4.68 22.15
C PHE A 255 13.90 -4.24 21.51
N HIS A 256 13.93 -3.19 20.69
CA HIS A 256 12.80 -2.75 19.89
C HIS A 256 13.20 -2.85 18.43
N LEU A 257 12.59 -3.82 17.73
CA LEU A 257 12.79 -4.00 16.31
C LEU A 257 11.56 -3.52 15.56
N VAL A 258 11.76 -2.58 14.63
CA VAL A 258 10.76 -2.14 13.66
C VAL A 258 11.25 -2.55 12.28
N GLY A 259 10.47 -3.32 11.53
CA GLY A 259 10.85 -3.65 10.16
C GLY A 259 9.85 -3.22 9.11
N PRO A 260 10.25 -3.34 7.83
CA PRO A 260 9.62 -2.57 6.76
C PRO A 260 8.33 -3.22 6.28
N LYS A 261 7.47 -2.37 5.74
CA LYS A 261 6.29 -2.82 5.00
C LYS A 261 6.70 -3.50 3.71
N GLY A 262 5.82 -4.36 3.19
CA GLY A 262 5.95 -4.87 1.84
C GLY A 262 5.82 -3.73 0.82
N ARG A 263 6.51 -3.86 -0.31
CA ARG A 263 6.45 -2.85 -1.38
C ARG A 263 5.12 -2.92 -2.11
N ALA A 264 4.63 -1.75 -2.51
CA ALA A 264 3.44 -1.67 -3.35
C ALA A 264 3.70 -2.32 -4.72
N GLY A 265 2.67 -2.99 -5.25
CA GLY A 265 2.67 -3.50 -6.61
C GLY A 265 2.63 -2.38 -7.64
N GLU A 266 3.34 -2.57 -8.75
CA GLU A 266 3.36 -1.58 -9.84
C GLU A 266 1.97 -1.44 -10.47
N SER A 267 1.55 -0.21 -10.75
CA SER A 267 0.24 0.07 -11.37
C SER A 267 0.33 0.01 -12.91
N ASP A 268 -0.75 -0.42 -13.55
CA ASP A 268 -0.89 -0.46 -15.02
C ASP A 268 -2.14 0.31 -15.43
N GLU A 269 -1.96 1.56 -15.84
CA GLU A 269 -3.06 2.51 -16.03
C GLU A 269 -3.06 3.14 -17.42
N GLY A 270 -4.20 3.04 -18.12
CA GLY A 270 -4.51 3.81 -19.33
C GLY A 270 -3.76 3.42 -20.60
N THR A 271 -2.84 2.45 -20.55
CA THR A 271 -1.97 2.13 -21.71
C THR A 271 -2.42 0.93 -22.53
N SER A 272 -3.21 0.02 -21.96
CA SER A 272 -3.53 -1.27 -22.58
C SER A 272 -5.01 -1.64 -22.48
N CYS A 273 -5.45 -2.64 -23.25
CA CYS A 273 -6.79 -3.23 -23.14
C CYS A 273 -6.87 -4.42 -22.17
N ASN A 274 -5.73 -4.78 -21.59
CA ASN A 274 -5.61 -5.84 -20.62
C ASN A 274 -4.69 -5.36 -19.50
N ALA A 275 -5.23 -4.45 -18.68
CA ALA A 275 -4.49 -3.79 -17.61
C ALA A 275 -4.37 -4.72 -16.41
N LYS A 276 -3.16 -4.86 -15.87
CA LYS A 276 -2.90 -5.71 -14.70
C LYS A 276 -1.98 -5.02 -13.70
N GLY A 277 -2.54 -4.68 -12.54
CA GLY A 277 -1.77 -4.24 -11.39
C GLY A 277 -0.91 -5.38 -10.85
N GLY A 278 0.33 -5.05 -10.45
CA GLY A 278 1.23 -5.96 -9.76
C GLY A 278 0.73 -6.30 -8.37
N ASP A 279 1.01 -7.50 -7.88
CA ASP A 279 0.70 -7.85 -6.50
C ASP A 279 1.63 -7.08 -5.55
N GLY A 280 1.09 -6.62 -4.42
CA GLY A 280 1.87 -6.08 -3.32
C GLY A 280 2.75 -7.16 -2.70
N GLU A 281 3.97 -6.81 -2.34
CA GLU A 281 4.91 -7.75 -1.75
C GLU A 281 4.58 -7.98 -0.28
N ASP A 282 4.94 -9.15 0.23
CA ASP A 282 4.88 -9.42 1.67
C ASP A 282 5.88 -8.54 2.45
N ALA A 283 5.55 -8.23 3.70
CA ALA A 283 6.46 -7.52 4.60
C ALA A 283 7.66 -8.39 5.02
N PHE A 284 8.63 -7.79 5.71
CA PHE A 284 9.87 -8.47 6.08
C PHE A 284 9.67 -9.69 6.99
N ARG A 285 10.72 -10.51 7.08
CA ARG A 285 10.79 -11.65 8.00
C ARG A 285 11.93 -11.54 8.99
N PHE A 286 11.69 -11.96 10.23
CA PHE A 286 12.69 -12.02 11.29
C PHE A 286 13.05 -13.48 11.63
N ARG A 287 14.33 -13.83 11.62
CA ARG A 287 14.82 -15.19 11.89
C ARG A 287 15.93 -15.16 12.94
N VAL A 288 15.81 -16.05 13.93
CA VAL A 288 16.89 -16.33 14.89
C VAL A 288 17.15 -17.83 14.96
N GLN A 289 18.40 -18.25 14.84
CA GLN A 289 18.84 -19.62 15.08
C GLN A 289 20.03 -19.64 16.04
N ALA A 290 19.87 -20.34 17.17
CA ALA A 290 20.89 -20.42 18.22
C ALA A 290 20.80 -21.75 19.00
N LYS A 291 21.71 -21.95 19.97
CA LYS A 291 21.59 -23.03 20.95
C LYS A 291 20.48 -22.72 21.94
N ASP A 292 20.59 -21.55 22.58
CA ASP A 292 19.63 -21.05 23.56
C ASP A 292 19.23 -19.63 23.20
N ILE A 293 17.95 -19.30 23.38
CA ILE A 293 17.40 -17.96 23.11
C ILE A 293 16.70 -17.45 24.36
N THR A 294 17.05 -16.24 24.79
CA THR A 294 16.36 -15.52 25.86
C THR A 294 15.73 -14.25 25.30
N LEU A 295 14.43 -14.06 25.55
CA LEU A 295 13.69 -12.86 25.19
C LEU A 295 13.35 -12.08 26.47
N ASP A 296 13.93 -10.89 26.64
CA ASP A 296 13.78 -10.08 27.85
C ASP A 296 13.46 -8.63 27.49
N ASN A 297 12.19 -8.26 27.63
CA ASN A 297 11.69 -6.95 27.21
C ASN A 297 11.94 -6.70 25.71
N PHE A 298 11.52 -7.66 24.88
CA PHE A 298 11.62 -7.57 23.44
C PHE A 298 10.30 -7.10 22.83
N ARG A 299 10.33 -6.06 21.98
CA ARG A 299 9.21 -5.58 21.17
C ARG A 299 9.54 -5.75 19.69
N LEU A 300 8.70 -6.50 18.99
CA LEU A 300 8.83 -6.76 17.56
C LEU A 300 7.65 -6.15 16.81
N GLU A 301 7.92 -5.12 16.01
CA GLU A 301 6.96 -4.56 15.07
C GLU A 301 7.19 -5.13 13.67
N LEU A 302 6.27 -6.00 13.27
CA LEU A 302 6.20 -6.55 11.93
C LEU A 302 5.58 -5.51 10.99
N GLY A 303 6.13 -5.43 9.78
CA GLY A 303 5.62 -4.52 8.77
C GLY A 303 4.27 -4.97 8.20
N ASP A 304 3.52 -4.02 7.67
CA ASP A 304 2.31 -4.28 6.89
C ASP A 304 2.65 -4.93 5.54
N GLY A 305 1.73 -5.72 4.99
CA GLY A 305 1.84 -6.16 3.60
C GLY A 305 1.73 -4.99 2.62
N GLY A 306 2.41 -5.11 1.48
CA GLY A 306 2.37 -4.10 0.43
C GLY A 306 1.01 -3.99 -0.25
N GLU A 307 0.68 -2.80 -0.74
CA GLU A 307 -0.57 -2.58 -1.48
C GLU A 307 -0.50 -3.20 -2.88
N GLY A 308 -1.62 -3.74 -3.37
CA GLY A 308 -1.74 -4.19 -4.74
C GLY A 308 -1.82 -3.01 -5.72
N GLY A 309 -1.17 -3.14 -6.86
CA GLY A 309 -1.14 -2.12 -7.90
C GLY A 309 -2.52 -1.88 -8.54
N PHE A 310 -2.76 -0.64 -8.97
CA PHE A 310 -3.96 -0.25 -9.68
C PHE A 310 -3.96 -0.78 -11.11
N ALA A 311 -5.15 -1.01 -11.66
CA ALA A 311 -5.32 -1.39 -13.04
C ALA A 311 -6.40 -0.56 -13.74
N GLU A 312 -6.05 0.14 -14.82
CA GLU A 312 -7.01 0.86 -15.66
C GLU A 312 -6.75 0.56 -17.14
N THR A 313 -7.78 0.15 -17.88
CA THR A 313 -7.61 0.02 -19.34
C THR A 313 -7.74 1.35 -20.06
N SER A 314 -7.13 1.44 -21.25
CA SER A 314 -7.42 2.54 -22.17
C SER A 314 -8.90 2.57 -22.55
N LYS A 315 -9.38 3.73 -22.99
CA LYS A 315 -10.77 3.91 -23.44
C LYS A 315 -11.04 3.37 -24.84
N ASP A 316 -10.02 2.95 -25.59
CA ASP A 316 -10.19 2.44 -26.96
C ASP A 316 -10.13 0.90 -27.03
N CYS A 317 -10.83 0.24 -26.12
CA CYS A 317 -10.76 -1.22 -25.96
C CYS A 317 -12.04 -1.95 -26.31
N ASP A 318 -11.89 -3.16 -26.86
CA ASP A 318 -13.01 -4.07 -27.16
C ASP A 318 -12.51 -5.53 -27.12
N PRO A 319 -12.61 -6.20 -25.95
CA PRO A 319 -13.01 -5.67 -24.65
C PRO A 319 -11.87 -4.93 -23.91
N GLY A 320 -12.21 -4.08 -22.95
CA GLY A 320 -11.30 -3.62 -21.89
C GLY A 320 -11.39 -4.52 -20.65
N ILE A 321 -10.27 -5.09 -20.23
CA ILE A 321 -10.16 -5.96 -19.05
C ILE A 321 -9.13 -5.36 -18.08
N ALA A 322 -9.56 -4.99 -16.88
CA ALA A 322 -8.69 -4.51 -15.80
C ALA A 322 -8.70 -5.45 -14.60
N ARG A 323 -7.52 -5.74 -14.05
CA ARG A 323 -7.34 -6.59 -12.85
C ARG A 323 -6.38 -5.93 -11.86
N GLY A 324 -6.90 -5.48 -10.73
CA GLY A 324 -6.09 -4.94 -9.65
C GLY A 324 -5.21 -6.03 -9.02
N GLY A 325 -4.03 -5.63 -8.55
CA GLY A 325 -3.10 -6.52 -7.86
C GLY A 325 -3.59 -6.89 -6.46
N LYS A 326 -3.19 -8.03 -5.94
CA LYS A 326 -3.52 -8.42 -4.55
C LYS A 326 -2.66 -7.65 -3.56
N GLY A 327 -3.17 -7.44 -2.35
CA GLY A 327 -2.35 -6.98 -1.23
C GLY A 327 -1.42 -8.08 -0.70
N GLY A 328 -0.23 -7.70 -0.25
CA GLY A 328 0.76 -8.61 0.35
C GLY A 328 0.42 -9.03 1.78
N GLU A 329 1.12 -10.05 2.29
CA GLU A 329 0.94 -10.51 3.67
C GLU A 329 1.76 -9.68 4.67
N ALA A 330 1.25 -9.54 5.89
CA ALA A 330 1.97 -8.89 6.99
C ALA A 330 3.19 -9.73 7.45
N GLY A 331 4.20 -9.07 8.01
CA GLY A 331 5.49 -9.67 8.36
C GLY A 331 5.41 -10.88 9.30
N ASN A 332 6.45 -11.71 9.31
CA ASN A 332 6.48 -12.94 10.12
C ASN A 332 7.83 -13.11 10.81
N PHE A 333 7.89 -14.01 11.81
CA PHE A 333 9.14 -14.31 12.47
C PHE A 333 9.27 -15.79 12.79
N LYS A 334 10.50 -16.29 12.92
CA LYS A 334 10.79 -17.63 13.41
C LYS A 334 12.05 -17.64 14.26
N MET A 335 11.96 -18.24 15.44
CA MET A 335 13.11 -18.45 16.30
C MET A 335 13.25 -19.93 16.62
N THR A 336 14.41 -20.49 16.31
CA THR A 336 14.72 -21.91 16.51
C THR A 336 15.92 -22.06 17.45
N ALA A 337 15.76 -22.90 18.47
CA ALA A 337 16.77 -23.24 19.45
C ALA A 337 16.95 -24.75 19.55
N ILE A 338 18.19 -25.21 19.69
CA ILE A 338 18.46 -26.64 19.96
C ILE A 338 18.19 -26.98 21.43
N GLY A 339 18.57 -26.07 22.33
CA GLY A 339 18.29 -26.11 23.75
C GLY A 339 16.94 -25.49 24.06
N ALA A 340 16.95 -24.40 24.83
CA ALA A 340 15.73 -23.79 25.35
C ALA A 340 15.44 -22.42 24.73
N ILE A 341 14.16 -22.06 24.73
CA ILE A 341 13.71 -20.68 24.54
C ILE A 341 13.08 -20.20 25.85
N GLN A 342 13.63 -19.13 26.42
CA GLN A 342 13.14 -18.52 27.64
C GLN A 342 12.53 -17.15 27.35
N ILE A 343 11.26 -16.98 27.70
CA ILE A 343 10.52 -15.74 27.48
C ILE A 343 10.27 -15.06 28.83
N ASN A 344 10.95 -13.94 29.05
CA ASN A 344 10.75 -13.07 30.20
C ASN A 344 9.74 -11.96 29.90
N SER A 345 9.78 -11.39 28.70
CA SER A 345 8.77 -10.48 28.16
C SER A 345 8.93 -10.37 26.64
N PHE A 346 7.83 -10.54 25.90
CA PHE A 346 7.82 -10.43 24.44
C PHE A 346 6.50 -9.82 23.95
N HIS A 347 6.60 -8.73 23.20
CA HIS A 347 5.45 -8.04 22.61
C HIS A 347 5.57 -8.02 21.09
N ILE A 348 4.49 -8.39 20.39
CA ILE A 348 4.45 -8.51 18.94
C ILE A 348 3.38 -7.55 18.39
N VAL A 349 3.77 -6.65 17.50
CA VAL A 349 2.86 -5.89 16.64
C VAL A 349 2.87 -6.58 15.28
N PRO A 350 1.79 -7.27 14.86
CA PRO A 350 1.83 -8.19 13.72
C PRO A 350 1.78 -7.52 12.34
N GLY A 351 1.58 -6.20 12.28
CA GLY A 351 1.26 -5.47 11.05
C GLY A 351 -0.16 -5.74 10.54
N ARG A 352 -0.55 -5.10 9.43
CA ARG A 352 -1.81 -5.31 8.70
C ARG A 352 -1.55 -6.00 7.36
N GLY A 353 -2.54 -6.73 6.85
CA GLY A 353 -2.51 -7.18 5.46
C GLY A 353 -2.56 -5.99 4.48
N GLY A 354 -1.88 -6.11 3.34
CA GLY A 354 -1.87 -5.04 2.33
C GLY A 354 -3.25 -4.82 1.68
N VAL A 355 -3.52 -3.62 1.21
CA VAL A 355 -4.77 -3.31 0.49
C VAL A 355 -4.73 -3.92 -0.91
N GLY A 356 -5.84 -4.47 -1.40
CA GLY A 356 -5.97 -4.91 -2.78
C GLY A 356 -6.14 -3.73 -3.75
N GLY A 357 -5.49 -3.79 -4.91
CA GLY A 357 -5.52 -2.73 -5.91
C GLY A 357 -6.89 -2.57 -6.57
N ALA A 358 -7.27 -1.34 -6.88
CA ALA A 358 -8.54 -1.08 -7.58
C ALA A 358 -8.43 -1.36 -9.09
N ALA A 359 -9.56 -1.62 -9.73
CA ALA A 359 -9.64 -1.93 -11.16
C ALA A 359 -10.70 -1.10 -11.89
N ILE A 360 -10.31 -0.50 -13.03
CA ILE A 360 -11.19 0.28 -13.91
C ILE A 360 -11.12 -0.28 -15.34
N GLY A 361 -12.18 -0.94 -15.78
CA GLY A 361 -12.32 -1.43 -17.16
C GLY A 361 -13.07 -0.41 -18.01
N ASN A 362 -12.50 -0.01 -19.14
CA ASN A 362 -13.09 0.91 -20.11
C ASN A 362 -13.28 0.24 -21.47
N GLY A 363 -14.45 0.42 -22.08
CA GLY A 363 -14.74 -0.02 -23.45
C GLY A 363 -14.85 1.16 -24.42
N ARG A 364 -14.45 0.96 -25.68
CA ARG A 364 -14.54 1.98 -26.74
C ARG A 364 -15.96 2.18 -27.22
N ASP A 365 -16.28 3.41 -27.60
CA ASP A 365 -17.52 3.66 -28.30
C ASP A 365 -17.50 3.03 -29.70
N GLY A 366 -18.66 2.58 -30.15
CA GLY A 366 -18.88 2.11 -31.50
C GLY A 366 -18.85 3.26 -32.50
N LEU A 367 -18.39 2.97 -33.71
CA LEU A 367 -18.34 3.92 -34.81
C LEU A 367 -19.71 4.04 -35.46
N ASN A 368 -20.08 5.28 -35.78
CA ASN A 368 -21.22 5.57 -36.63
C ASN A 368 -20.97 5.03 -38.04
N ALA A 369 -21.79 4.08 -38.48
CA ALA A 369 -21.56 3.32 -39.71
C ALA A 369 -22.85 2.69 -40.24
N CYS A 370 -22.78 1.91 -41.33
CA CYS A 370 -23.92 1.18 -41.87
C CYS A 370 -23.65 -0.33 -41.94
N PRO A 371 -24.05 -1.12 -40.93
CA PRO A 371 -24.66 -0.70 -39.65
C PRO A 371 -23.65 -0.04 -38.70
N GLY A 372 -24.14 0.69 -37.68
CA GLY A 372 -23.30 1.21 -36.60
C GLY A 372 -22.61 0.06 -35.85
N THR A 373 -21.38 0.27 -35.39
CA THR A 373 -20.62 -0.80 -34.74
C THR A 373 -20.97 -0.92 -33.26
N LYS A 374 -20.77 -2.11 -32.70
CA LYS A 374 -20.93 -2.35 -31.27
C LYS A 374 -19.93 -1.52 -30.48
N GLY A 375 -20.34 -1.04 -29.30
CA GLY A 375 -19.42 -0.54 -28.29
C GLY A 375 -18.66 -1.68 -27.59
N GLY A 376 -17.45 -1.38 -27.15
CA GLY A 376 -16.57 -2.32 -26.46
C GLY A 376 -17.09 -2.70 -25.08
N ASP A 377 -16.95 -3.97 -24.74
CA ASP A 377 -17.27 -4.46 -23.39
C ASP A 377 -16.19 -4.02 -22.39
N ALA A 378 -16.55 -3.93 -21.12
CA ALA A 378 -15.66 -3.60 -20.03
C ALA A 378 -15.79 -4.63 -18.88
N THR A 379 -14.65 -5.13 -18.41
CA THR A 379 -14.55 -6.01 -17.24
C THR A 379 -13.53 -5.45 -16.26
N ALA A 380 -13.92 -5.32 -14.99
CA ALA A 380 -13.04 -4.90 -13.90
C ALA A 380 -13.07 -5.92 -12.77
N THR A 381 -11.89 -6.32 -12.29
CA THR A 381 -11.74 -7.18 -11.12
C THR A 381 -10.79 -6.54 -10.12
N GLY A 382 -11.30 -6.10 -8.97
CA GLY A 382 -10.48 -5.55 -7.89
C GLY A 382 -9.61 -6.64 -7.25
N GLY A 383 -8.46 -6.25 -6.71
CA GLY A 383 -7.53 -7.15 -6.04
C GLY A 383 -8.01 -7.56 -4.65
N ASP A 384 -7.72 -8.78 -4.23
CA ASP A 384 -8.01 -9.21 -2.87
C ASP A 384 -7.08 -8.52 -1.85
N GLY A 385 -7.62 -8.21 -0.67
CA GLY A 385 -6.81 -7.75 0.45
C GLY A 385 -5.88 -8.84 0.99
N GLY A 386 -4.71 -8.41 1.43
CA GLY A 386 -3.68 -9.26 2.02
C GLY A 386 -4.15 -9.95 3.28
N LYS A 387 -3.76 -11.21 3.45
CA LYS A 387 -4.11 -11.99 4.64
C LYS A 387 -3.24 -11.61 5.82
N ASN A 388 -3.79 -11.80 7.01
CA ASN A 388 -3.06 -11.67 8.26
C ASN A 388 -3.45 -12.79 9.22
N LYS A 389 -3.01 -14.01 8.92
CA LYS A 389 -3.32 -15.18 9.74
C LYS A 389 -2.14 -15.50 10.62
N LYS A 390 -2.32 -15.37 11.94
CA LYS A 390 -1.27 -15.56 12.92
C LYS A 390 -1.67 -16.66 13.88
N GLU A 391 -0.95 -17.76 13.89
CA GLU A 391 -1.09 -18.76 14.93
C GLU A 391 0.30 -19.12 15.42
N LEU A 392 0.53 -18.88 16.72
CA LEU A 392 1.86 -19.06 17.26
C LEU A 392 2.17 -20.55 17.38
N ALA A 393 2.97 -21.06 16.43
CA ALA A 393 3.53 -22.39 16.51
C ALA A 393 4.59 -22.43 17.63
N VAL A 394 4.45 -23.40 18.54
CA VAL A 394 5.41 -23.60 19.63
C VAL A 394 5.77 -25.08 19.70
N ALA A 395 7.06 -25.39 19.68
CA ALA A 395 7.57 -26.75 19.79
C ALA A 395 8.71 -26.82 20.81
N GLY A 396 8.87 -27.97 21.48
CA GLY A 396 9.99 -28.23 22.38
C GLY A 396 9.96 -27.46 23.71
N GLY A 397 11.15 -27.17 24.24
CA GLY A 397 11.37 -26.59 25.57
C GLY A 397 11.22 -25.06 25.61
N VAL A 398 10.02 -24.55 25.31
CA VAL A 398 9.71 -23.12 25.44
C VAL A 398 9.12 -22.83 26.82
N SER A 399 9.70 -21.87 27.53
CA SER A 399 9.22 -21.39 28.83
C SER A 399 8.77 -19.94 28.75
N GLY A 400 7.74 -19.57 29.53
CA GLY A 400 7.27 -18.19 29.62
C GLY A 400 6.31 -17.75 28.50
N ILE A 401 5.67 -18.67 27.78
CA ILE A 401 4.73 -18.36 26.70
C ILE A 401 3.58 -17.43 27.13
N GLY A 402 3.14 -17.53 28.38
CA GLY A 402 2.12 -16.65 28.97
C GLY A 402 2.56 -15.19 29.15
N LYS A 403 3.81 -14.87 28.83
CA LYS A 403 4.38 -13.51 28.82
C LYS A 403 4.51 -12.94 27.41
N VAL A 404 4.00 -13.65 26.40
CA VAL A 404 3.86 -13.13 25.04
C VAL A 404 2.56 -12.35 24.94
N THR A 405 2.64 -11.14 24.41
CA THR A 405 1.47 -10.32 24.06
C THR A 405 1.52 -10.00 22.57
N ILE A 406 0.36 -9.90 21.96
CA ILE A 406 0.22 -9.59 20.54
C ILE A 406 -0.92 -8.59 20.36
N ASP A 407 -0.66 -7.57 19.54
CA ASP A 407 -1.68 -6.60 19.16
C ASP A 407 -2.74 -7.24 18.24
N THR A 408 -3.81 -6.48 17.97
CA THR A 408 -4.87 -6.92 17.06
C THR A 408 -4.29 -7.29 15.69
N VAL A 409 -4.68 -8.46 15.20
CA VAL A 409 -4.30 -8.95 13.88
C VAL A 409 -5.36 -8.48 12.86
N VAL A 410 -4.96 -7.68 11.87
CA VAL A 410 -5.89 -7.03 10.92
C VAL A 410 -5.62 -7.43 9.47
N GLY A 411 -6.65 -7.88 8.75
CA GLY A 411 -6.58 -8.19 7.31
C GLY A 411 -6.63 -6.93 6.44
N GLY A 412 -6.14 -7.02 5.21
CA GLY A 412 -6.15 -5.90 4.26
C GLY A 412 -7.51 -5.67 3.59
N PHE A 413 -7.81 -4.45 3.17
CA PHE A 413 -9.04 -4.14 2.44
C PHE A 413 -9.03 -4.73 1.02
N GLY A 414 -10.18 -5.17 0.52
CA GLY A 414 -10.35 -5.56 -0.87
C GLY A 414 -10.44 -4.35 -1.81
N GLY A 415 -9.92 -4.47 -3.03
CA GLY A 415 -9.91 -3.41 -4.03
C GLY A 415 -11.26 -3.20 -4.71
N ASP A 416 -11.58 -1.95 -5.01
CA ASP A 416 -12.79 -1.57 -5.73
C ASP A 416 -12.74 -1.97 -7.22
N ALA A 417 -13.90 -2.16 -7.85
CA ALA A 417 -14.01 -2.48 -9.27
C ALA A 417 -15.06 -1.62 -9.99
N THR A 418 -14.66 -0.97 -11.09
CA THR A 418 -15.53 -0.15 -11.94
C THR A 418 -15.46 -0.58 -13.40
N ALA A 419 -16.60 -0.92 -14.02
CA ALA A 419 -16.68 -1.30 -15.43
C ALA A 419 -17.53 -0.31 -16.26
N SER A 420 -16.88 0.40 -17.18
CA SER A 420 -17.43 1.46 -18.02
C SER A 420 -17.36 1.07 -19.51
N PRO A 421 -18.33 0.29 -20.04
CA PRO A 421 -18.34 -0.08 -21.44
C PRO A 421 -18.67 1.10 -22.37
N GLY A 422 -18.35 0.93 -23.64
CA GLY A 422 -18.61 1.95 -24.66
C GLY A 422 -19.98 1.84 -25.31
N LYS A 423 -20.50 2.97 -25.78
CA LYS A 423 -21.80 3.09 -26.45
C LYS A 423 -21.82 2.40 -27.81
N GLY A 424 -22.99 1.99 -28.28
CA GLY A 424 -23.16 1.56 -29.65
C GLY A 424 -23.12 2.74 -30.63
N GLY A 425 -22.49 2.56 -31.78
CA GLY A 425 -22.46 3.58 -32.83
C GLY A 425 -23.80 3.71 -33.56
N ASP A 426 -24.12 4.89 -34.04
CA ASP A 426 -25.37 5.16 -34.77
C ASP A 426 -25.34 4.60 -36.20
N GLY A 427 -26.52 4.28 -36.73
CA GLY A 427 -26.72 3.96 -38.14
C GLY A 427 -26.57 5.20 -39.01
N SER A 428 -25.54 5.26 -39.85
CA SER A 428 -25.16 6.49 -40.58
C SER A 428 -26.07 6.89 -41.74
N ALA A 429 -26.95 6.00 -42.21
CA ALA A 429 -27.87 6.27 -43.32
C ALA A 429 -29.21 5.52 -43.19
N CYS A 430 -30.16 5.82 -44.09
CA CYS A 430 -31.44 5.12 -44.18
C CYS A 430 -31.27 3.60 -44.20
N LYS A 431 -32.07 2.87 -43.43
CA LYS A 431 -32.01 1.40 -43.18
C LYS A 431 -30.82 0.92 -42.35
N CYS A 432 -29.85 1.76 -42.01
CA CYS A 432 -28.69 1.33 -41.23
C CYS A 432 -29.09 1.14 -39.76
N ASN A 433 -28.90 -0.06 -39.23
CA ASN A 433 -29.17 -0.30 -37.81
C ASN A 433 -28.12 0.40 -36.93
N GLY A 434 -28.52 0.81 -35.74
CA GLY A 434 -27.58 1.20 -34.69
C GLY A 434 -26.85 -0.02 -34.12
N GLY A 435 -25.63 0.21 -33.64
CA GLY A 435 -24.80 -0.79 -32.97
C GLY A 435 -25.25 -1.02 -31.53
N ASN A 436 -24.99 -2.20 -30.98
CA ASN A 436 -25.33 -2.47 -29.58
C ASN A 436 -24.35 -1.75 -28.63
N GLY A 437 -24.81 -1.35 -27.46
CA GLY A 437 -23.95 -0.92 -26.37
C GLY A 437 -23.09 -2.09 -25.85
N GLY A 438 -21.89 -1.76 -25.38
CA GLY A 438 -21.01 -2.69 -24.68
C GLY A 438 -21.54 -3.07 -23.29
N LYS A 439 -21.13 -4.25 -22.82
CA LYS A 439 -21.51 -4.81 -21.53
C LYS A 439 -20.49 -4.47 -20.44
N GLY A 440 -20.97 -4.15 -19.24
CA GLY A 440 -20.14 -3.92 -18.06
C GLY A 440 -20.18 -5.10 -17.11
N THR A 441 -19.03 -5.51 -16.58
CA THR A 441 -18.94 -6.48 -15.49
C THR A 441 -17.89 -6.05 -14.47
N ALA A 442 -18.32 -5.80 -13.23
CA ALA A 442 -17.43 -5.43 -12.13
C ALA A 442 -17.47 -6.49 -11.02
N THR A 443 -16.30 -6.92 -10.55
CA THR A 443 -16.16 -7.82 -9.41
C THR A 443 -15.12 -7.26 -8.46
N ALA A 444 -15.54 -6.77 -7.30
CA ALA A 444 -14.63 -6.20 -6.33
C ALA A 444 -13.87 -7.28 -5.55
N GLY A 445 -12.72 -6.89 -5.02
CA GLY A 445 -11.83 -7.78 -4.28
C GLY A 445 -12.39 -8.16 -2.91
N LYS A 446 -12.08 -9.36 -2.44
CA LYS A 446 -12.41 -9.79 -1.08
C LYS A 446 -11.51 -9.07 -0.07
N GLY A 447 -12.04 -8.73 1.10
CA GLY A 447 -11.21 -8.35 2.24
C GLY A 447 -10.35 -9.52 2.75
N GLY A 448 -9.16 -9.20 3.25
CA GLY A 448 -8.18 -10.13 3.78
C GLY A 448 -8.68 -10.82 5.05
N ASP A 449 -8.50 -12.13 5.11
CA ASP A 449 -8.82 -12.91 6.32
C ASP A 449 -7.79 -12.62 7.42
N ALA A 450 -8.24 -12.56 8.66
CA ALA A 450 -7.37 -12.43 9.83
C ALA A 450 -7.72 -13.44 10.93
N SER A 451 -6.72 -14.05 11.52
CA SER A 451 -6.92 -15.00 12.61
C SER A 451 -5.81 -14.90 13.64
N LEU A 452 -6.17 -15.12 14.90
CA LEU A 452 -5.21 -15.27 15.99
C LEU A 452 -5.54 -16.55 16.78
N SER A 453 -4.58 -17.46 16.90
CA SER A 453 -4.68 -18.61 17.82
C SER A 453 -3.34 -18.96 18.47
N GLY A 454 -3.41 -19.74 19.56
CA GLY A 454 -2.25 -20.09 20.40
C GLY A 454 -1.93 -19.08 21.50
N ILE A 455 -2.38 -17.83 21.40
CA ILE A 455 -2.26 -16.76 22.41
C ILE A 455 -3.58 -15.97 22.47
N ALA A 456 -3.86 -15.31 23.60
CA ALA A 456 -4.96 -14.38 23.74
C ALA A 456 -4.75 -13.09 22.91
N GLY A 457 -5.78 -12.67 22.19
CA GLY A 457 -5.82 -11.39 21.47
C GLY A 457 -7.05 -11.33 20.56
N THR A 458 -7.10 -10.31 19.71
CA THR A 458 -8.23 -10.05 18.80
C THR A 458 -7.79 -10.12 17.35
N SER A 459 -8.74 -10.44 16.45
CA SER A 459 -8.51 -10.37 15.01
C SER A 459 -9.67 -9.71 14.29
N GLU A 460 -9.35 -8.94 13.26
CA GLU A 460 -10.29 -8.16 12.45
C GLU A 460 -10.07 -8.44 10.97
N GLY A 461 -11.12 -8.87 10.26
CA GLY A 461 -11.06 -9.08 8.83
C GLY A 461 -11.08 -7.74 8.09
N GLY A 462 -10.40 -7.64 6.95
CA GLY A 462 -10.50 -6.44 6.13
C GLY A 462 -11.87 -6.34 5.44
N ASP A 463 -12.32 -5.13 5.11
CA ASP A 463 -13.58 -4.97 4.38
C ASP A 463 -13.44 -5.39 2.91
N GLY A 464 -14.54 -5.84 2.31
CA GLY A 464 -14.60 -6.13 0.89
C GLY A 464 -14.74 -4.85 0.06
N GLY A 465 -14.22 -4.87 -1.17
CA GLY A 465 -14.32 -3.74 -2.09
C GLY A 465 -15.74 -3.52 -2.65
N ASN A 466 -15.98 -2.31 -3.15
CA ASN A 466 -17.21 -1.91 -3.82
C ASN A 466 -17.16 -2.22 -5.33
N ALA A 467 -18.32 -2.56 -5.89
CA ALA A 467 -18.45 -2.85 -7.32
C ALA A 467 -19.44 -1.89 -8.00
N SER A 468 -19.03 -1.33 -9.14
CA SER A 468 -19.85 -0.46 -9.98
C SER A 468 -19.75 -0.92 -11.44
N SER A 469 -20.86 -1.20 -12.10
CA SER A 469 -20.87 -1.55 -13.52
C SER A 469 -22.02 -0.86 -14.22
N PHE A 470 -21.76 -0.45 -15.45
CA PHE A 470 -22.74 0.23 -16.29
C PHE A 470 -23.01 -0.60 -17.55
N GLY A 471 -24.23 -0.55 -18.05
CA GLY A 471 -24.56 -0.99 -19.39
C GLY A 471 -24.51 0.19 -20.33
N ALA A 472 -23.83 0.07 -21.47
CA ALA A 472 -23.76 1.20 -22.39
C ALA A 472 -25.02 1.34 -23.24
N VAL A 473 -25.33 2.57 -23.67
CA VAL A 473 -26.49 2.85 -24.53
C VAL A 473 -26.29 2.28 -25.93
N GLY A 474 -27.33 1.69 -26.52
CA GLY A 474 -27.35 1.26 -27.92
C GLY A 474 -27.46 2.43 -28.90
N GLY A 475 -26.84 2.31 -30.08
CA GLY A 475 -26.87 3.33 -31.11
C GLY A 475 -28.24 3.49 -31.77
N VAL A 476 -28.53 4.69 -32.26
CA VAL A 476 -29.78 5.02 -32.95
C VAL A 476 -29.78 4.44 -34.36
N GLY A 477 -30.93 3.93 -34.82
CA GLY A 477 -31.12 3.49 -36.20
C GLY A 477 -31.21 4.66 -37.17
N GLY A 478 -30.61 4.53 -38.35
CA GLY A 478 -30.58 5.60 -39.35
C GLY A 478 -31.96 5.89 -39.95
N SER A 479 -32.33 7.16 -39.95
CA SER A 479 -33.62 7.65 -40.46
C SER A 479 -33.61 7.80 -41.98
N CYS A 480 -34.78 7.63 -42.58
CA CYS A 480 -35.03 7.78 -44.02
C CYS A 480 -35.73 9.11 -44.31
N ALA A 481 -35.63 9.61 -45.55
CA ALA A 481 -36.43 10.75 -45.97
C ALA A 481 -37.93 10.38 -46.09
N VAL A 482 -38.80 11.37 -46.19
CA VAL A 482 -40.24 11.16 -46.42
C VAL A 482 -40.45 10.26 -47.63
N ASN A 483 -41.38 9.31 -47.55
CA ASN A 483 -41.67 8.30 -48.59
C ASN A 483 -40.51 7.36 -48.96
N GLN A 484 -39.40 7.38 -48.22
CA GLN A 484 -38.33 6.39 -48.37
C GLN A 484 -38.63 5.13 -47.53
N PRO A 485 -38.06 3.97 -47.89
CA PRO A 485 -38.31 2.68 -47.25
C PRO A 485 -37.97 2.63 -45.75
N LYS A 486 -38.12 1.45 -45.13
CA LYS A 486 -38.05 1.28 -43.67
C LYS A 486 -36.79 1.90 -43.02
N GLY A 487 -36.94 2.65 -41.94
CA GLY A 487 -35.82 3.14 -41.10
C GLY A 487 -35.03 2.01 -40.44
N GLY A 488 -33.78 2.29 -40.06
CA GLY A 488 -32.92 1.32 -39.37
C GLY A 488 -33.42 1.03 -37.96
N ASN A 489 -33.24 -0.19 -37.46
CA ASN A 489 -33.58 -0.49 -36.06
C ASN A 489 -32.50 0.10 -35.13
N GLY A 490 -32.90 0.50 -33.92
CA GLY A 490 -31.95 0.88 -32.87
C GLY A 490 -31.19 -0.34 -32.33
N GLY A 491 -29.97 -0.09 -31.85
CA GLY A 491 -29.13 -1.08 -31.20
C GLY A 491 -29.61 -1.40 -29.78
N LYS A 492 -29.33 -2.61 -29.30
CA LYS A 492 -29.65 -2.97 -27.91
C LYS A 492 -28.74 -2.24 -26.93
N GLY A 493 -29.24 -1.91 -25.76
CA GLY A 493 -28.41 -1.48 -24.64
C GLY A 493 -27.57 -2.63 -24.09
N GLY A 494 -26.46 -2.28 -23.47
CA GLY A 494 -25.52 -3.19 -22.84
C GLY A 494 -26.01 -3.68 -21.48
N ASP A 495 -25.64 -4.91 -21.12
CA ASP A 495 -25.93 -5.47 -19.80
C ASP A 495 -24.93 -4.94 -18.76
N ALA A 496 -25.36 -4.84 -17.51
CA ALA A 496 -24.54 -4.50 -16.35
C ALA A 496 -24.61 -5.62 -15.31
N LYS A 497 -23.48 -5.92 -14.67
CA LYS A 497 -23.40 -6.89 -13.57
C LYS A 497 -22.30 -6.51 -12.59
N SER A 498 -22.66 -6.35 -11.33
CA SER A 498 -21.76 -5.99 -10.24
C SER A 498 -21.73 -7.08 -9.19
N THR A 499 -20.55 -7.37 -8.64
CA THR A 499 -20.39 -8.30 -7.53
C THR A 499 -19.44 -7.67 -6.52
N PHE A 500 -19.99 -7.29 -5.37
CA PHE A 500 -19.22 -6.69 -4.28
C PHE A 500 -18.29 -7.71 -3.61
N GLY A 501 -17.24 -7.19 -2.99
CA GLY A 501 -16.27 -7.98 -2.25
C GLY A 501 -16.86 -8.46 -0.93
N LYS A 502 -16.55 -9.70 -0.54
CA LYS A 502 -16.88 -10.18 0.81
C LYS A 502 -15.88 -9.65 1.82
N GLY A 503 -16.36 -9.28 3.01
CA GLY A 503 -15.46 -8.98 4.12
C GLY A 503 -14.66 -10.20 4.54
N GLY A 504 -13.43 -9.97 5.00
CA GLY A 504 -12.53 -10.99 5.52
C GLY A 504 -13.07 -11.67 6.77
N ASN A 505 -12.74 -12.94 6.94
CA ASN A 505 -13.12 -13.71 8.13
C ASN A 505 -12.16 -13.42 9.27
N ALA A 506 -12.70 -13.22 10.47
CA ALA A 506 -11.96 -13.05 11.72
C ALA A 506 -12.92 -13.16 12.92
N VAL A 507 -12.44 -12.91 14.15
CA VAL A 507 -13.32 -12.75 15.32
C VAL A 507 -14.28 -11.58 15.10
N THR A 508 -13.75 -10.43 14.68
CA THR A 508 -14.55 -9.32 14.15
C THR A 508 -14.51 -9.39 12.62
N LYS A 509 -15.57 -9.90 12.01
CA LYS A 509 -15.66 -10.03 10.55
C LYS A 509 -15.60 -8.64 9.90
N GLY A 510 -14.85 -8.53 8.81
CA GLY A 510 -14.89 -7.35 7.95
C GLY A 510 -16.27 -7.18 7.31
N SER A 511 -16.61 -5.94 6.98
CA SER A 511 -17.82 -5.59 6.27
C SER A 511 -17.77 -6.09 4.83
N ASP A 512 -18.90 -6.59 4.34
CA ASP A 512 -19.05 -6.82 2.91
C ASP A 512 -19.09 -5.44 2.20
N GLY A 513 -18.50 -5.35 1.00
CA GLY A 513 -18.62 -4.15 0.18
C GLY A 513 -20.02 -3.99 -0.41
N GLU A 514 -20.21 -2.94 -1.22
CA GLU A 514 -21.52 -2.62 -1.80
C GLU A 514 -21.52 -2.66 -3.34
N VAL A 515 -22.70 -2.95 -3.91
CA VAL A 515 -22.98 -2.64 -5.31
C VAL A 515 -23.40 -1.18 -5.38
N LYS A 516 -22.53 -0.32 -5.91
CA LYS A 516 -22.80 1.12 -6.08
C LYS A 516 -23.63 1.42 -7.33
N ASP A 517 -23.42 0.66 -8.39
CA ASP A 517 -24.20 0.74 -9.62
C ASP A 517 -24.24 -0.63 -10.33
N GLU A 518 -25.36 -0.92 -10.98
CA GLU A 518 -25.59 -2.07 -11.86
C GLU A 518 -26.61 -1.71 -12.95
N THR A 519 -26.67 -0.46 -13.38
CA THR A 519 -27.72 0.04 -14.27
C THR A 519 -27.51 -0.47 -15.70
N GLY A 520 -28.53 -1.12 -16.24
CA GLY A 520 -28.52 -1.60 -17.63
C GLY A 520 -28.60 -0.43 -18.63
N GLY A 521 -27.95 -0.58 -19.78
CA GLY A 521 -27.92 0.46 -20.80
C GLY A 521 -29.23 0.58 -21.54
N ASP A 522 -29.63 1.80 -21.90
CA ASP A 522 -30.83 2.01 -22.71
C ASP A 522 -30.64 1.48 -24.15
N GLY A 523 -31.72 0.98 -24.75
CA GLY A 523 -31.75 0.65 -26.17
C GLY A 523 -31.80 1.92 -27.03
N GLY A 524 -31.13 1.89 -28.18
CA GLY A 524 -31.17 2.99 -29.15
C GLY A 524 -32.53 3.10 -29.82
N ASN A 525 -32.91 4.31 -30.22
CA ASN A 525 -34.16 4.53 -30.94
C ASN A 525 -34.12 3.97 -32.36
N GLY A 526 -35.27 3.55 -32.90
CA GLY A 526 -35.40 3.23 -34.32
C GLY A 526 -35.42 4.49 -35.19
N GLY A 527 -34.94 4.37 -36.42
CA GLY A 527 -34.98 5.46 -37.41
C GLY A 527 -36.34 5.63 -38.06
N ASP A 528 -36.65 6.84 -38.49
CA ASP A 528 -37.91 7.18 -39.16
C ASP A 528 -37.97 6.58 -40.59
N GLY A 529 -39.17 6.28 -41.11
CA GLY A 529 -39.35 5.83 -42.50
C GLY A 529 -40.77 5.40 -42.85
N CYS A 530 -41.00 4.98 -44.09
CA CYS A 530 -42.30 4.41 -44.49
C CYS A 530 -42.61 3.03 -43.88
N GLY A 531 -41.57 2.37 -43.38
CA GLY A 531 -41.71 1.54 -42.20
C GLY A 531 -40.84 2.16 -41.12
N PHE A 532 -41.33 2.31 -39.91
CA PHE A 532 -40.45 2.77 -38.84
C PHE A 532 -39.42 1.69 -38.48
N GLY A 533 -38.21 2.11 -38.12
CA GLY A 533 -37.24 1.28 -37.43
C GLY A 533 -37.76 0.93 -36.04
N ARG A 534 -37.52 -0.29 -35.58
CA ARG A 534 -37.87 -0.65 -34.18
C ARG A 534 -36.83 -0.12 -33.22
N GLY A 535 -37.24 0.32 -32.05
CA GLY A 535 -36.35 0.62 -30.95
C GLY A 535 -35.59 -0.62 -30.47
N GLY A 536 -34.37 -0.41 -30.01
CA GLY A 536 -33.54 -1.44 -29.39
C GLY A 536 -34.07 -1.81 -28.01
N LYS A 537 -33.85 -3.05 -27.58
CA LYS A 537 -34.16 -3.47 -26.21
C LYS A 537 -33.15 -2.86 -25.24
N GLY A 538 -33.58 -2.40 -24.07
CA GLY A 538 -32.68 -2.06 -22.97
C GLY A 538 -31.93 -3.30 -22.45
N GLY A 539 -30.73 -3.06 -21.93
CA GLY A 539 -29.88 -4.10 -21.33
C GLY A 539 -30.36 -4.53 -19.95
N ALA A 540 -29.92 -5.71 -19.54
CA ALA A 540 -30.17 -6.19 -18.18
C ALA A 540 -29.34 -5.39 -17.15
N GLY A 541 -29.91 -5.20 -15.96
CA GLY A 541 -29.30 -4.49 -14.85
C GLY A 541 -30.33 -4.20 -13.76
N ASN A 542 -29.94 -3.45 -12.73
CA ASN A 542 -30.81 -3.01 -11.64
C ASN A 542 -30.65 -1.50 -11.37
N PRO A 543 -31.51 -0.65 -11.96
CA PRO A 543 -32.63 -1.01 -12.83
C PRO A 543 -32.18 -1.46 -14.23
N PRO A 544 -33.03 -2.21 -14.96
CA PRO A 544 -32.77 -2.52 -16.36
C PRO A 544 -32.88 -1.26 -17.22
N GLY A 545 -32.18 -1.26 -18.35
CA GLY A 545 -32.25 -0.18 -19.32
C GLY A 545 -33.64 -0.09 -19.96
N LYS A 546 -34.01 1.12 -20.37
CA LYS A 546 -35.25 1.38 -21.11
C LYS A 546 -35.10 0.89 -22.54
N ASN A 547 -36.20 0.40 -23.11
CA ASN A 547 -36.24 0.16 -24.55
C ASN A 547 -36.22 1.50 -25.29
N GLY A 548 -35.52 1.54 -26.42
CA GLY A 548 -35.59 2.66 -27.34
C GLY A 548 -36.99 2.81 -27.92
N ALA A 549 -37.35 4.03 -28.28
CA ALA A 549 -38.58 4.30 -29.00
C ALA A 549 -38.49 3.75 -30.44
N ASP A 550 -39.62 3.30 -30.98
CA ASP A 550 -39.76 3.08 -32.41
C ASP A 550 -39.65 4.41 -33.16
N GLY A 551 -39.15 4.35 -34.40
CA GLY A 551 -39.14 5.49 -35.30
C GLY A 551 -40.54 5.96 -35.68
N LYS A 552 -40.64 7.11 -36.33
CA LYS A 552 -41.89 7.69 -36.81
C LYS A 552 -42.23 7.16 -38.21
N LEU A 553 -43.52 6.94 -38.45
CA LEU A 553 -44.06 6.65 -39.77
C LEU A 553 -44.18 7.97 -40.57
N ILE A 554 -43.43 8.09 -41.66
CA ILE A 554 -43.36 9.33 -42.48
C ILE A 554 -43.74 9.09 -43.95
N CYS A 555 -44.78 8.29 -44.19
CA CYS A 555 -45.40 8.21 -45.51
C CYS A 555 -46.42 9.33 -45.72
N SER A 556 -46.39 9.96 -46.89
CA SER A 556 -47.51 10.75 -47.39
C SER A 556 -48.42 9.87 -48.25
N ASP A 557 -49.74 9.98 -48.07
CA ASP A 557 -50.74 9.37 -48.96
C ASP A 557 -50.80 10.01 -50.36
N GLU A 558 -49.96 11.00 -50.66
CA GLU A 558 -49.90 11.58 -52.00
C GLU A 558 -49.19 10.62 -52.97
N LYS A 559 -49.99 9.93 -53.78
CA LYS A 559 -49.55 9.44 -55.10
C LYS A 559 -48.70 10.53 -55.76
N PRO A 560 -47.54 10.19 -56.37
CA PRO A 560 -46.88 11.14 -57.25
C PRO A 560 -47.94 11.59 -58.28
N LYS A 561 -48.29 12.89 -58.27
CA LYS A 561 -49.17 13.46 -59.28
C LYS A 561 -48.54 13.13 -60.62
N THR A 562 -49.15 12.19 -61.33
CA THR A 562 -48.86 11.90 -62.72
C THR A 562 -48.81 13.22 -63.47
N ALA A 563 -47.70 13.44 -64.17
CA ALA A 563 -47.50 14.56 -65.08
C ALA A 563 -48.76 14.74 -65.96
N PRO A 564 -49.28 15.96 -66.13
CA PRO A 564 -50.26 16.18 -67.18
C PRO A 564 -49.52 16.24 -68.52
N ASP A 565 -49.94 15.33 -69.39
CA ASP A 565 -49.67 15.33 -70.81
C ASP A 565 -49.98 16.69 -71.46
N SER A 566 -49.01 17.11 -72.27
CA SER A 566 -49.14 17.77 -73.57
C SER A 566 -50.41 18.57 -73.92
N GLY A 567 -50.19 19.88 -74.11
CA GLY A 567 -50.40 20.48 -75.43
C GLY A 567 -51.81 20.97 -75.77
N GLY A 568 -52.18 22.16 -75.28
CA GLY A 568 -53.26 22.99 -75.82
C GLY A 568 -52.76 24.42 -76.06
N SER A 569 -52.64 24.79 -77.33
CA SER A 569 -52.10 26.05 -77.85
C SER A 569 -53.07 27.23 -77.67
N GLY A 570 -52.55 28.45 -77.43
CA GLY A 570 -53.35 29.69 -77.52
C GLY A 570 -52.82 30.94 -76.79
N VAL A 571 -51.79 31.61 -77.35
CA VAL A 571 -51.70 33.07 -77.69
C VAL A 571 -52.40 34.06 -76.71
N THR A 572 -51.81 35.09 -76.07
CA THR A 572 -50.99 36.26 -76.52
C THR A 572 -50.59 37.12 -75.28
N PRO A 573 -49.71 38.16 -75.41
CA PRO A 573 -48.83 38.66 -74.35
C PRO A 573 -49.17 40.04 -73.75
N GLY A 574 -48.49 40.36 -72.64
CA GLY A 574 -48.02 41.71 -72.34
C GLY A 574 -48.48 42.31 -71.00
N LYS A 575 -47.54 42.55 -70.07
CA LYS A 575 -47.08 43.90 -69.70
C LYS A 575 -45.99 43.85 -68.60
N GLU A 576 -44.93 44.59 -68.86
CA GLU A 576 -43.83 44.92 -67.94
C GLU A 576 -44.30 45.69 -66.70
N VAL A 577 -43.65 45.45 -65.55
CA VAL A 577 -43.09 46.51 -64.69
C VAL A 577 -41.75 46.04 -64.10
N LYS A 578 -40.75 46.93 -64.17
CA LYS A 578 -39.35 46.81 -63.74
C LYS A 578 -39.13 47.11 -62.24
N SER A 579 -37.93 46.69 -61.78
CA SER A 579 -37.07 47.31 -60.74
C SER A 579 -37.46 46.99 -59.29
N THR A 580 -36.57 46.71 -58.32
CA THR A 580 -35.12 46.95 -58.07
C THR A 580 -34.67 45.83 -57.09
N GLY A 581 -33.49 45.22 -57.17
CA GLY A 581 -32.21 45.80 -56.74
C GLY A 581 -32.04 45.68 -55.20
N GLY A 582 -31.13 44.82 -54.73
CA GLY A 582 -30.80 44.73 -53.30
C GLY A 582 -29.91 43.53 -52.93
N SER A 583 -28.63 43.62 -53.27
CA SER A 583 -27.56 42.89 -52.58
C SER A 583 -27.38 43.50 -51.20
N GLY A 584 -27.33 42.67 -50.15
CA GLY A 584 -27.17 43.11 -48.77
C GLY A 584 -26.57 41.98 -47.95
N ASP A 585 -25.26 42.05 -47.80
CA ASP A 585 -24.47 41.42 -46.76
C ASP A 585 -24.99 41.86 -45.38
N SER A 586 -25.13 40.93 -44.43
CA SER A 586 -25.33 41.28 -43.03
C SER A 586 -24.89 40.13 -42.11
N THR A 587 -23.71 40.34 -41.57
CA THR A 587 -23.27 39.92 -40.24
C THR A 587 -24.26 40.31 -39.14
N GLY A 588 -24.50 39.39 -38.21
CA GLY A 588 -25.12 39.58 -36.90
C GLY A 588 -24.92 38.25 -36.15
N ASP A 589 -23.95 38.13 -35.24
CA ASP A 589 -23.98 38.61 -33.85
C ASP A 589 -25.20 38.07 -33.10
N GLU A 590 -25.06 36.86 -32.56
CA GLU A 590 -25.96 36.32 -31.55
C GLU A 590 -25.21 36.17 -30.22
N THR A 591 -25.54 37.12 -29.36
CA THR A 591 -25.26 37.24 -27.94
C THR A 591 -25.53 35.96 -27.16
N GLY A 592 -24.54 35.56 -26.35
CA GLY A 592 -24.66 34.49 -25.36
C GLY A 592 -25.72 34.80 -24.30
N GLY A 593 -26.63 33.85 -24.11
CA GLY A 593 -27.49 33.76 -22.94
C GLY A 593 -26.91 32.78 -21.93
N GLU A 594 -26.36 33.28 -20.83
CA GLU A 594 -26.07 32.47 -19.65
C GLU A 594 -27.40 32.02 -19.01
N THR A 595 -27.62 30.71 -19.02
CA THR A 595 -28.64 30.07 -18.18
C THR A 595 -28.25 30.28 -16.71
N PRO A 596 -29.12 30.77 -15.81
CA PRO A 596 -28.78 30.96 -14.40
C PRO A 596 -28.36 29.63 -13.77
N LYS A 597 -27.08 29.52 -13.42
CA LYS A 597 -26.50 28.37 -12.71
C LYS A 597 -27.22 28.29 -11.35
N GLN A 598 -28.03 27.25 -11.14
CA GLN A 598 -28.73 27.10 -9.86
C GLN A 598 -27.69 26.91 -8.74
N PRO A 599 -27.89 27.53 -7.57
CA PRO A 599 -26.95 27.45 -6.46
C PRO A 599 -26.81 26.00 -5.97
N LYS A 600 -25.59 25.48 -5.96
CA LYS A 600 -25.27 24.14 -5.46
C LYS A 600 -24.98 24.25 -3.97
N PHE A 601 -25.65 23.46 -3.14
CA PHE A 601 -25.41 23.40 -1.70
C PHE A 601 -24.64 22.12 -1.34
N ILE A 602 -23.70 22.22 -0.39
CA ILE A 602 -22.99 21.08 0.20
C ILE A 602 -23.08 21.13 1.72
N GLN A 603 -22.85 19.99 2.38
CA GLN A 603 -22.61 19.95 3.83
C GLN A 603 -21.15 20.26 4.12
N ALA A 604 -20.87 21.21 5.02
CA ALA A 604 -19.53 21.60 5.42
C ALA A 604 -19.47 21.98 6.91
N ILE A 605 -18.31 21.80 7.54
CA ILE A 605 -18.00 22.37 8.86
C ILE A 605 -17.27 23.70 8.71
N LYS A 606 -17.36 24.58 9.70
CA LYS A 606 -16.62 25.85 9.71
C LYS A 606 -15.36 25.73 10.56
N TYR A 607 -14.19 25.79 9.94
CA TYR A 607 -12.89 25.74 10.62
C TYR A 607 -12.00 26.89 10.16
N GLN A 608 -11.44 27.68 11.09
CA GLN A 608 -10.59 28.84 10.80
C GLN A 608 -11.16 29.78 9.71
N ASN A 609 -12.45 30.12 9.79
CA ASN A 609 -13.19 30.94 8.81
C ASN A 609 -13.33 30.33 7.39
N LYS A 610 -13.00 29.06 7.20
CA LYS A 610 -13.20 28.32 5.97
C LYS A 610 -14.30 27.28 6.14
N TYR A 611 -14.94 26.89 5.04
CA TYR A 611 -15.91 25.80 5.03
C TYR A 611 -15.26 24.56 4.43
N LEU A 612 -15.17 23.51 5.23
CA LEU A 612 -14.55 22.24 4.87
C LEU A 612 -15.66 21.25 4.50
N PRO A 613 -15.71 20.73 3.26
CA PRO A 613 -16.73 19.77 2.84
C PRO A 613 -16.71 18.52 3.71
N VAL A 614 -17.87 18.12 4.26
CA VAL A 614 -17.99 16.90 5.08
C VAL A 614 -17.61 15.65 4.29
N SER A 615 -17.76 15.67 2.96
CA SER A 615 -17.34 14.58 2.07
C SER A 615 -15.82 14.34 2.03
N GLU A 616 -15.01 15.29 2.51
CA GLU A 616 -13.55 15.17 2.61
C GLU A 616 -13.08 14.96 4.05
N LEU A 617 -14.01 14.76 4.98
CA LEU A 617 -13.74 14.59 6.40
C LEU A 617 -14.07 13.17 6.87
N ILE A 618 -13.34 12.72 7.89
CA ILE A 618 -13.62 11.51 8.67
C ILE A 618 -13.82 11.89 10.14
N ILE A 619 -14.43 10.97 10.89
CA ILE A 619 -14.60 11.09 12.34
C ILE A 619 -13.70 10.05 12.99
N GLU A 620 -12.81 10.50 13.88
CA GLU A 620 -11.93 9.63 14.64
C GLU A 620 -12.09 9.86 16.15
N ASP A 621 -12.04 8.78 16.92
CA ASP A 621 -12.01 8.80 18.39
C ASP A 621 -10.58 8.55 18.87
N GLU A 622 -9.82 9.63 19.06
CA GLU A 622 -8.41 9.56 19.45
C GLU A 622 -8.23 9.38 20.96
N VAL A 623 -7.42 8.39 21.34
CA VAL A 623 -7.05 8.08 22.74
C VAL A 623 -6.29 9.26 23.34
N GLY A 624 -6.99 10.08 24.13
CA GLY A 624 -6.44 11.27 24.79
C GLY A 624 -7.30 12.54 24.65
N CYS A 625 -8.18 12.62 23.64
CA CYS A 625 -9.05 13.79 23.42
C CYS A 625 -10.50 13.59 23.92
N GLY A 626 -10.91 12.34 24.19
CA GLY A 626 -12.13 11.97 24.93
C GLY A 626 -13.46 12.28 24.24
N ALA A 627 -13.47 12.36 22.89
CA ALA A 627 -14.66 12.57 22.06
C ALA A 627 -14.32 12.35 20.57
N ASP A 628 -15.34 12.25 19.73
CA ASP A 628 -15.25 12.27 18.27
C ASP A 628 -14.72 13.62 17.74
N HIS A 629 -13.72 13.59 16.85
CA HIS A 629 -13.15 14.76 16.18
C HIS A 629 -13.25 14.66 14.66
N TRP A 630 -13.32 15.80 13.99
CA TRP A 630 -13.22 15.89 12.55
C TRP A 630 -11.76 15.84 12.10
N HIS A 631 -11.43 14.92 11.20
CA HIS A 631 -10.11 14.82 10.58
C HIS A 631 -10.23 14.84 9.05
N ALA A 632 -9.15 15.13 8.36
CA ALA A 632 -9.08 15.04 6.91
C ALA A 632 -9.02 13.59 6.47
N ALA A 633 -9.87 13.18 5.54
CA ALA A 633 -9.84 11.81 5.00
C ALA A 633 -8.50 11.46 4.32
N ARG A 634 -7.74 12.47 3.88
CA ARG A 634 -6.48 12.33 3.13
C ARG A 634 -5.36 13.25 3.64
N GLY A 635 -5.41 13.65 4.91
CA GLY A 635 -4.43 14.57 5.52
C GLY A 635 -4.53 16.05 5.07
N VAL A 636 -5.36 16.35 4.07
CA VAL A 636 -5.66 17.71 3.58
C VAL A 636 -7.10 17.76 3.06
N VAL A 637 -7.77 18.90 3.22
CA VAL A 637 -9.12 19.18 2.71
C VAL A 637 -9.08 20.41 1.80
N THR A 638 -9.79 20.36 0.69
CA THR A 638 -10.02 21.54 -0.16
C THR A 638 -11.25 22.28 0.35
N ALA A 639 -11.06 23.47 0.91
CA ALA A 639 -12.16 24.32 1.36
C ALA A 639 -13.01 24.79 0.17
N THR A 640 -14.23 25.25 0.44
CA THR A 640 -15.15 25.74 -0.61
C THR A 640 -14.63 26.95 -1.39
N ASP A 641 -13.62 27.65 -0.88
CA ASP A 641 -12.93 28.75 -1.55
C ASP A 641 -11.73 28.29 -2.41
N GLY A 642 -11.52 26.97 -2.53
CA GLY A 642 -10.42 26.34 -3.28
C GLY A 642 -9.09 26.28 -2.52
N THR A 643 -9.01 26.79 -1.29
CA THR A 643 -7.77 26.73 -0.51
C THR A 643 -7.58 25.37 0.17
N GLN A 644 -6.34 24.89 0.22
CA GLN A 644 -6.00 23.67 0.96
C GLN A 644 -5.88 23.96 2.46
N VAL A 645 -6.41 23.07 3.28
CA VAL A 645 -6.33 23.09 4.74
C VAL A 645 -5.79 21.74 5.19
N PHE A 646 -4.59 21.75 5.77
CA PHE A 646 -3.94 20.53 6.27
C PHE A 646 -4.54 20.11 7.61
N ASP A 647 -4.58 18.80 7.83
CA ASP A 647 -4.99 18.24 9.11
C ASP A 647 -4.00 18.70 10.21
N PRO A 648 -4.48 19.26 11.34
CA PRO A 648 -3.64 19.65 12.46
C PRO A 648 -2.89 18.48 13.13
N GLY A 649 -3.19 17.24 12.74
CA GLY A 649 -2.52 16.03 13.19
C GLY A 649 -3.26 15.35 14.35
N PRO A 650 -2.64 14.31 14.93
CA PRO A 650 -3.31 13.36 15.84
C PRO A 650 -3.57 13.91 17.26
N GLN A 651 -3.66 15.23 17.39
CA GLN A 651 -3.98 15.94 18.62
C GLN A 651 -5.27 16.74 18.39
N CYS A 652 -6.36 16.01 18.18
CA CYS A 652 -7.74 16.50 18.13
C CYS A 652 -8.18 17.17 16.81
N GLY A 653 -7.49 16.93 15.69
CA GLY A 653 -7.92 17.25 14.32
C GLY A 653 -8.41 18.69 14.12
N TYR A 654 -9.47 18.86 13.32
CA TYR A 654 -10.15 20.14 13.13
C TYR A 654 -11.04 20.54 14.33
N GLY A 655 -11.17 19.69 15.34
CA GLY A 655 -11.98 19.92 16.53
C GLY A 655 -13.14 18.92 16.68
N LYS A 656 -13.80 18.96 17.84
CA LYS A 656 -14.85 18.01 18.22
C LYS A 656 -16.07 18.11 17.32
N VAL A 657 -16.63 16.97 16.94
CA VAL A 657 -17.84 16.90 16.09
C VAL A 657 -19.01 17.69 16.69
N ARG A 658 -19.16 17.63 18.03
CA ARG A 658 -20.21 18.36 18.76
C ARG A 658 -20.04 19.88 18.73
N ASP A 659 -18.80 20.38 18.65
CA ASP A 659 -18.48 21.81 18.72
C ASP A 659 -18.49 22.44 17.32
N LEU A 660 -18.32 21.62 16.26
CA LEU A 660 -18.33 22.01 14.86
C LEU A 660 -19.37 21.18 14.05
N PRO A 661 -20.68 21.44 14.22
CA PRO A 661 -21.70 20.72 13.48
C PRO A 661 -21.66 21.03 11.98
N ALA A 662 -22.01 20.04 11.17
CA ALA A 662 -22.17 20.21 9.72
C ALA A 662 -23.31 21.21 9.40
N THR A 663 -23.05 22.10 8.45
CA THR A 663 -23.99 23.13 7.98
C THR A 663 -24.07 23.11 6.46
N GLN A 664 -25.25 23.44 5.90
CA GLN A 664 -25.39 23.61 4.46
C GLN A 664 -24.80 24.96 4.04
N VAL A 665 -23.91 24.93 3.06
CA VAL A 665 -23.29 26.12 2.45
C VAL A 665 -23.46 26.11 0.94
N GLU A 666 -23.71 27.29 0.39
CA GLU A 666 -23.76 27.53 -1.05
C GLU A 666 -22.34 27.60 -1.61
N VAL A 667 -22.06 26.86 -2.68
CA VAL A 667 -20.77 26.85 -3.36
C VAL A 667 -20.88 27.47 -4.78
N PRO A 668 -19.91 28.31 -5.20
CA PRO A 668 -19.91 28.97 -6.52
C PRO A 668 -19.92 28.05 -7.75
#